data_AF-A0A800N1Y4-F1
#
_entry.id   AF-A0A800N1Y4-F1
#
_cell.length_a   1.000
_cell.length_b   1.000
_cell.length_c   1.000
_cell.angle_alpha   90.00
_cell.angle_beta   90.00
_cell.angle_gamma   90.00
#
_symmetry.space_group_name_H-M   'P 1'
#
loop_
_entity.id
_entity.type
_entity.pdbx_description
1 polymer ?
#
loop_
_entity_poly.entity_id
_entity_poly.type
_entity_poly.pdbx_seq_one_letter_code
_entity_poly.pdbx_strand_id
1 'polypeptide(L)'
;MFSPPTPPRCPGGMFLTGVLTLCSGCGSETWEEHPLHPLEHFERDLGISEAAAERIEQGPLAALSAQLGGLDVYLPDWVSPSAQAFLPPASARRHFADQTLLVHSLGSALHPLEFDPQGTDLLASIPDLIALLMPPRETLRREGELLRFRLAPDGQNASGVADIFLAGFNESNQRCQVRLRCALAFARGNQRWQITALGLESALQASTEFPAFRDVTRRTGFSDGMGTFNKRLLQEGLDDHRTLALGGLTVLDWNRDGFLDVLATRKGQLTTLLQNDGESGFLPVPHPIEAPLLSPAFVLWVDLDGDGLEELVGSEPLDYEGEQAFLSLWTRTGADPRTWRRIERAFSLPNPRGLRRLAIQTVVPFDAEGDGDLDLFVAVYGSGSSRGPHYNTVDAQDGADNHLLINNEGLIFTEESDSRGILGQGYTYVATAFDFDQDGDSDLFEGNDFGPNHLWLNDGSGNFAVSKEPGLSGFSAYTMGSSLADYDNEGVWSLYLSNMSSEQGQRMLELPTSISEEMRQRVGIIAQGNGLHRQGDAGWLDHATAAGCAEAQWSWGSAFFDPDGDGDLDLAVTNGFASHSNPNHPDWQTYYWRQVLDDALRLEEGQLSRNVNLDTKFQGSFNGFERDCLFWNMDGSDPHGERCFVEAGWLLGLDGEHDGRALAPLDFDGDGDTDLALWTLQGLRLYENLSPPQTTLIIEPQVKGSSAGAIGAVVSIESGEHIRRAPFLLVSGFQTQNEASLRFATSNMGKILRARVQWPDGTEEVWDDLPSQGRVRLEKGQSEHTSIPVPRWPRLLDPGQPQPALDAAGRGIDGPHLVGRPGQPTLVLFTRDSIPSALLRQLLTEHPGVALTQVSLNGEPAPEGEAPWPILAMTEELALRFFDQRKPDSLTAFAFDANGDWRRLLTEGTLKQDLAPLLALLAEEAPFPELSVEAGRRALNESRFRAAQVYFQNALDQDPSRTDAWDGMARTHLSFSRLAKAEECYAAAVAADPDYALGHLNLGVARVKGNKISEALMAFEQALEIDPTNIRAHLFLATASASLGDLPRAQLALEAAAEHDPSAEPYLLMTQIALAAKDQSAAQAALEKVKLREPQHPDLQALEQRIRALAPK
;
A
#
# COMPACT_ATOMS: atom_id res chain seq x y z
N MET A 1 7.95 -64.37 -4.55
CA MET A 1 8.93 -64.91 -5.52
C MET A 1 9.03 -63.88 -6.62
N PHE A 2 10.06 -63.05 -6.81
CA PHE A 2 11.47 -63.06 -6.41
C PHE A 2 11.95 -61.59 -6.28
N SER A 3 12.88 -61.32 -5.36
CA SER A 3 13.78 -60.14 -5.43
C SER A 3 14.81 -60.34 -6.56
N PRO A 4 15.36 -59.26 -7.17
CA PRO A 4 16.75 -58.82 -6.85
C PRO A 4 17.01 -57.30 -7.12
N PRO A 5 18.23 -56.75 -7.00
CA PRO A 5 19.24 -56.82 -5.94
C PRO A 5 19.68 -55.42 -5.40
N THR A 6 20.20 -55.35 -4.18
CA THR A 6 21.23 -54.39 -3.73
C THR A 6 22.59 -55.10 -3.79
N PRO A 7 23.80 -54.48 -4.00
CA PRO A 7 24.40 -53.30 -3.30
C PRO A 7 25.33 -52.43 -4.24
N PRO A 8 26.19 -51.45 -3.82
CA PRO A 8 26.64 -51.08 -2.48
C PRO A 8 26.51 -49.59 -2.07
N ARG A 9 26.36 -49.41 -0.74
CA ARG A 9 26.66 -48.18 -0.04
C ARG A 9 28.18 -47.95 0.00
N CYS A 10 28.59 -46.72 -0.31
CA CYS A 10 29.79 -46.07 0.24
C CYS A 10 29.44 -44.61 0.58
N PRO A 11 30.18 -44.00 1.52
CA PRO A 11 29.57 -43.32 2.65
C PRO A 11 29.53 -41.79 2.53
N GLY A 12 28.48 -41.20 3.12
CA GLY A 12 28.56 -39.88 3.76
C GLY A 12 28.45 -38.67 2.84
N GLY A 13 27.34 -38.53 2.12
CA GLY A 13 26.88 -37.22 1.66
C GLY A 13 26.09 -36.52 2.77
N MET A 14 26.63 -35.43 3.30
CA MET A 14 25.84 -34.36 3.91
C MET A 14 26.51 -33.04 3.55
N PHE A 15 26.02 -32.42 2.47
CA PHE A 15 26.25 -31.02 2.17
C PHE A 15 24.92 -30.30 1.98
N LEU A 16 24.29 -29.97 3.11
CA LEU A 16 23.32 -28.89 3.31
C LEU A 16 23.99 -27.59 2.80
N THR A 17 23.31 -26.62 2.18
CA THR A 17 23.91 -25.30 1.85
C THR A 17 22.83 -24.22 1.59
N GLY A 18 22.60 -23.28 2.53
CA GLY A 18 21.54 -22.24 2.47
C GLY A 18 22.02 -20.78 2.29
N VAL A 19 21.11 -19.81 2.04
CA VAL A 19 21.39 -18.34 1.98
C VAL A 19 20.19 -17.45 2.30
N LEU A 20 20.54 -16.35 2.98
CA LEU A 20 19.85 -15.21 3.55
C LEU A 20 18.88 -14.40 2.66
N THR A 21 17.79 -13.99 3.30
CA THR A 21 16.99 -12.78 3.04
C THR A 21 17.02 -11.94 4.32
N LEU A 22 17.16 -10.62 4.22
CA LEU A 22 17.16 -9.71 5.37
C LEU A 22 15.81 -9.03 5.54
N CYS A 23 14.91 -9.70 6.26
CA CYS A 23 13.78 -9.06 6.92
C CYS A 23 14.08 -8.93 8.41
N SER A 24 14.10 -7.71 8.94
CA SER A 24 14.11 -7.50 10.39
C SER A 24 13.19 -6.34 10.79
N GLY A 25 12.03 -6.67 11.36
CA GLY A 25 11.27 -5.75 12.19
C GLY A 25 11.93 -5.63 13.57
N CYS A 26 12.51 -4.46 13.84
CA CYS A 26 12.88 -3.89 15.14
C CYS A 26 13.85 -4.68 16.08
N GLY A 27 15.08 -4.16 16.22
CA GLY A 27 15.87 -4.07 17.47
C GLY A 27 16.06 -5.31 18.37
N SER A 28 17.22 -5.95 18.18
CA SER A 28 18.11 -6.69 19.11
C SER A 28 17.56 -7.83 20.01
N GLU A 29 18.09 -9.02 19.71
CA GLU A 29 18.39 -10.19 20.57
C GLU A 29 17.24 -11.08 21.05
N THR A 30 16.78 -11.99 20.18
CA THR A 30 17.08 -13.45 20.20
C THR A 30 16.39 -14.10 19.00
N TRP A 31 17.11 -14.93 18.26
CA TRP A 31 16.63 -15.69 17.11
C TRP A 31 15.68 -16.80 17.56
N GLU A 32 14.36 -16.65 17.35
CA GLU A 32 13.42 -17.78 17.30
C GLU A 32 12.16 -17.39 16.47
N GLU A 33 12.07 -18.01 15.29
CA GLU A 33 10.92 -18.32 14.42
C GLU A 33 9.92 -17.20 14.02
N HIS A 34 10.27 -16.46 12.95
CA HIS A 34 9.31 -15.89 12.00
C HIS A 34 9.10 -16.89 10.84
N PRO A 35 7.86 -17.24 10.43
CA PRO A 35 7.61 -18.12 9.29
C PRO A 35 7.43 -17.29 8.02
N LEU A 36 8.49 -16.62 7.59
CA LEU A 36 8.67 -16.14 6.23
C LEU A 36 10.06 -16.61 5.83
N HIS A 37 10.14 -17.85 5.35
CA HIS A 37 11.37 -18.44 4.85
C HIS A 37 11.35 -18.45 3.31
N PRO A 38 11.87 -17.41 2.64
CA PRO A 38 12.26 -17.46 1.22
C PRO A 38 13.19 -18.66 0.92
N LEU A 39 13.91 -19.10 1.95
CA LEU A 39 14.79 -20.26 1.96
C LEU A 39 14.06 -21.61 1.80
N GLU A 40 12.87 -21.81 2.40
CA GLU A 40 12.09 -23.05 2.22
C GLU A 40 11.49 -23.15 0.81
N HIS A 41 11.10 -22.00 0.23
CA HIS A 41 10.69 -21.91 -1.17
C HIS A 41 11.87 -22.22 -2.09
N PHE A 42 13.03 -21.60 -1.87
CA PHE A 42 14.26 -21.85 -2.62
C PHE A 42 14.78 -23.31 -2.50
N GLU A 43 14.70 -23.93 -1.32
CA GLU A 43 15.11 -25.33 -1.08
C GLU A 43 14.16 -26.33 -1.76
N ARG A 44 12.85 -26.06 -1.73
CA ARG A 44 11.84 -26.83 -2.49
C ARG A 44 12.03 -26.66 -4.00
N ASP A 45 12.43 -25.47 -4.42
CA ASP A 45 12.70 -25.07 -5.79
C ASP A 45 13.96 -25.71 -6.38
N LEU A 46 15.03 -25.82 -5.58
CA LEU A 46 16.24 -26.55 -5.92
C LEU A 46 15.99 -28.06 -6.01
N GLY A 47 15.21 -28.63 -5.08
CA GLY A 47 14.87 -30.06 -5.07
C GLY A 47 14.03 -30.52 -6.27
N ILE A 48 13.28 -29.61 -6.90
CA ILE A 48 12.58 -29.86 -8.17
C ILE A 48 13.52 -29.67 -9.36
N SER A 49 14.48 -28.72 -9.28
CA SER A 49 15.47 -28.47 -10.34
C SER A 49 16.50 -29.59 -10.50
N GLU A 50 16.86 -30.33 -9.43
CA GLU A 50 17.76 -31.49 -9.53
C GLU A 50 17.19 -32.57 -10.45
N ALA A 51 15.87 -32.79 -10.43
CA ALA A 51 15.18 -33.74 -11.31
C ALA A 51 15.11 -33.27 -12.78
N ALA A 52 15.21 -31.95 -13.03
CA ALA A 52 15.31 -31.36 -14.36
C ALA A 52 16.76 -31.31 -14.87
N ALA A 53 17.73 -31.06 -13.98
CA ALA A 53 19.16 -31.12 -14.25
C ALA A 53 19.61 -32.55 -14.62
N GLU A 54 19.05 -33.58 -13.98
CA GLU A 54 19.26 -35.00 -14.38
C GLU A 54 18.76 -35.31 -15.80
N ARG A 55 17.81 -34.53 -16.34
CA ARG A 55 17.34 -34.67 -17.74
C ARG A 55 18.18 -33.86 -18.73
N ILE A 56 18.73 -32.72 -18.31
CA ILE A 56 19.56 -31.84 -19.14
C ILE A 56 20.99 -32.41 -19.32
N GLU A 57 21.52 -33.15 -18.35
CA GLU A 57 22.82 -33.86 -18.48
C GLU A 57 22.87 -34.91 -19.62
N GLN A 58 21.74 -35.24 -20.24
CA GLN A 58 21.68 -36.21 -21.35
C GLN A 58 21.69 -35.57 -22.76
N GLY A 59 21.81 -34.23 -22.86
CA GLY A 59 21.93 -33.46 -24.12
C GLY A 59 23.30 -32.80 -24.32
N PRO A 60 23.69 -32.39 -25.55
CA PRO A 60 25.08 -32.40 -26.03
C PRO A 60 25.97 -31.25 -25.52
N LEU A 61 26.34 -31.28 -24.24
CA LEU A 61 27.38 -30.42 -23.64
C LEU A 61 28.82 -30.90 -23.94
N ALA A 62 28.98 -32.09 -24.51
CA ALA A 62 30.29 -32.63 -24.90
C ALA A 62 30.93 -31.92 -26.11
N ALA A 63 30.16 -31.11 -26.87
CA ALA A 63 30.66 -30.45 -28.08
C ALA A 63 31.30 -29.06 -27.81
N LEU A 64 30.95 -28.40 -26.70
CA LEU A 64 31.46 -27.06 -26.39
C LEU A 64 32.82 -27.07 -25.68
N SER A 65 33.18 -28.18 -25.04
CA SER A 65 34.44 -28.32 -24.30
C SER A 65 35.70 -28.40 -25.17
N ALA A 66 35.56 -28.53 -26.50
CA ALA A 66 36.69 -28.70 -27.41
C ALA A 66 37.16 -27.39 -28.08
N GLN A 67 36.42 -26.27 -27.96
CA GLN A 67 36.75 -25.01 -28.65
C GLN A 67 37.32 -23.89 -27.78
N LEU A 68 37.27 -23.99 -26.46
CA LEU A 68 37.81 -22.96 -25.55
C LEU A 68 39.17 -23.38 -25.00
N GLY A 69 40.14 -23.45 -25.90
CA GLY A 69 41.55 -23.64 -25.57
C GLY A 69 42.22 -22.32 -25.20
N GLY A 70 42.44 -22.11 -23.90
CA GLY A 70 43.42 -21.19 -23.35
C GLY A 70 42.94 -19.75 -23.14
N LEU A 71 42.78 -19.36 -21.87
CA LEU A 71 43.09 -18.01 -21.37
C LEU A 71 43.14 -18.01 -19.85
N ASP A 72 44.11 -17.25 -19.34
CA ASP A 72 44.53 -17.14 -17.94
C ASP A 72 43.47 -16.48 -17.04
N VAL A 73 43.51 -16.85 -15.76
CA VAL A 73 42.76 -16.22 -14.66
C VAL A 73 43.28 -14.80 -14.46
N TYR A 74 42.41 -13.81 -14.61
CA TYR A 74 42.63 -12.43 -14.19
C TYR A 74 41.44 -11.90 -13.38
N LEU A 75 41.75 -11.10 -12.36
CA LEU A 75 40.84 -10.18 -11.65
C LEU A 75 39.92 -9.51 -12.67
N PRO A 76 38.59 -9.44 -12.50
CA PRO A 76 37.80 -9.03 -13.64
C PRO A 76 37.55 -7.50 -13.59
N ASP A 77 37.67 -6.87 -14.75
CA ASP A 77 37.38 -5.46 -15.06
C ASP A 77 35.85 -5.20 -15.21
N TRP A 78 35.00 -5.75 -14.34
CA TRP A 78 33.53 -5.85 -14.52
C TRP A 78 32.67 -4.85 -13.75
N VAL A 79 33.18 -3.66 -13.41
CA VAL A 79 32.26 -2.52 -13.41
C VAL A 79 31.86 -2.35 -14.87
N SER A 80 30.67 -2.85 -15.22
CA SER A 80 30.15 -2.68 -16.57
C SER A 80 30.17 -1.18 -16.92
N PRO A 81 30.57 -0.77 -18.13
CA PRO A 81 30.31 0.58 -18.60
C PRO A 81 28.80 0.94 -18.54
N SER A 82 27.91 -0.06 -18.52
CA SER A 82 26.47 0.14 -18.31
C SER A 82 26.05 0.37 -16.85
N ALA A 83 26.96 0.23 -15.88
CA ALA A 83 26.75 0.67 -14.49
C ALA A 83 27.05 2.17 -14.30
N GLN A 84 27.46 2.87 -15.37
CA GLN A 84 27.64 4.33 -15.39
C GLN A 84 26.43 5.09 -15.96
N ALA A 85 25.34 4.41 -16.31
CA ALA A 85 24.12 5.07 -16.76
C ALA A 85 23.25 5.40 -15.54
N PHE A 86 22.96 6.69 -15.38
CA PHE A 86 22.02 7.29 -14.42
C PHE A 86 22.48 7.35 -12.96
N LEU A 87 23.43 8.26 -12.74
CA LEU A 87 23.56 8.94 -11.47
C LEU A 87 22.86 10.31 -11.64
N PRO A 88 21.84 10.68 -10.82
CA PRO A 88 21.39 12.06 -10.80
C PRO A 88 22.58 13.00 -10.51
N PRO A 89 22.48 14.32 -10.74
CA PRO A 89 23.59 15.22 -10.43
C PRO A 89 24.09 15.03 -9.00
N ALA A 90 25.35 15.40 -8.74
CA ALA A 90 25.99 15.30 -7.41
C ALA A 90 25.14 15.92 -6.26
N SER A 91 24.22 16.82 -6.61
CA SER A 91 23.05 17.18 -5.81
C SER A 91 22.00 17.85 -6.73
N ALA A 92 20.77 17.34 -6.78
CA ALA A 92 19.61 18.08 -7.29
C ALA A 92 18.80 18.63 -6.11
N ARG A 93 18.27 19.84 -6.27
CA ARG A 93 17.40 20.51 -5.31
C ARG A 93 16.14 20.94 -6.04
N ARG A 94 15.01 20.31 -5.74
CA ARG A 94 13.70 20.75 -6.21
C ARG A 94 12.91 21.30 -5.04
N HIS A 95 12.23 22.43 -5.27
CA HIS A 95 11.43 23.08 -4.26
C HIS A 95 9.99 22.62 -4.39
N PHE A 96 9.58 21.70 -3.52
CA PHE A 96 8.18 21.45 -3.25
C PHE A 96 7.76 22.47 -2.20
N ALA A 97 6.90 23.44 -2.51
CA ALA A 97 6.47 24.42 -1.51
C ALA A 97 7.66 25.21 -0.88
N ASP A 98 7.64 25.40 0.45
CA ASP A 98 8.75 25.90 1.27
C ASP A 98 9.86 24.85 1.53
N GLN A 99 9.70 23.63 0.99
CA GLN A 99 10.61 22.51 1.22
C GLN A 99 11.69 22.44 0.13
N THR A 100 12.72 21.63 0.39
CA THR A 100 13.74 21.30 -0.61
C THR A 100 13.93 19.80 -0.59
N LEU A 101 13.51 19.12 -1.65
CA LEU A 101 13.88 17.74 -1.89
C LEU A 101 15.36 17.75 -2.29
N LEU A 102 16.21 17.23 -1.41
CA LEU A 102 17.63 17.06 -1.66
C LEU A 102 17.86 15.67 -2.23
N VAL A 103 18.08 15.58 -3.54
CA VAL A 103 18.49 14.32 -4.18
C VAL A 103 20.01 14.30 -4.28
N HIS A 104 20.64 13.44 -3.50
CA HIS A 104 22.09 13.25 -3.54
C HIS A 104 22.46 11.96 -4.26
N SER A 105 23.19 12.10 -5.36
CA SER A 105 23.89 11.00 -6.00
C SER A 105 25.29 10.86 -5.43
N LEU A 106 25.57 9.73 -4.81
CA LEU A 106 26.88 9.45 -4.22
C LEU A 106 27.74 8.69 -5.22
N GLY A 107 28.16 9.37 -6.30
CA GLY A 107 29.04 8.77 -7.30
C GLY A 107 30.42 8.39 -6.71
N SER A 108 30.82 7.12 -6.88
CA SER A 108 32.17 6.52 -6.77
C SER A 108 33.11 6.86 -5.58
N ALA A 109 32.69 7.68 -4.62
CA ALA A 109 33.56 8.16 -3.53
C ALA A 109 33.78 7.12 -2.41
N LEU A 110 33.20 5.92 -2.52
CA LEU A 110 33.39 4.82 -1.59
C LEU A 110 34.26 3.75 -2.25
N HIS A 111 35.46 3.55 -1.71
CA HIS A 111 36.32 2.43 -2.09
C HIS A 111 35.59 1.10 -1.84
N PRO A 112 35.76 0.06 -2.69
CA PRO A 112 35.23 -1.27 -2.42
C PRO A 112 35.71 -1.72 -1.04
N LEU A 113 34.77 -2.05 -0.16
CA LEU A 113 35.07 -2.62 1.14
C LEU A 113 35.40 -4.10 0.92
N GLU A 114 36.69 -4.44 0.96
CA GLU A 114 37.14 -5.83 1.00
C GLU A 114 37.02 -6.35 2.44
N PHE A 115 36.27 -7.42 2.64
CA PHE A 115 36.06 -8.02 3.96
C PHE A 115 37.01 -9.21 4.19
N ASP A 116 37.50 -9.34 5.42
CA ASP A 116 38.40 -10.44 5.81
C ASP A 116 37.67 -11.80 5.70
N PRO A 117 38.20 -12.79 4.96
CA PRO A 117 37.64 -14.14 4.86
C PRO A 117 37.57 -14.89 6.20
N GLN A 118 38.10 -14.34 7.31
CA GLN A 118 38.00 -14.93 8.65
C GLN A 118 36.75 -14.57 9.46
N GLY A 119 35.69 -14.06 8.82
CA GLY A 119 34.35 -14.01 9.43
C GLY A 119 34.03 -12.73 10.17
N THR A 120 34.24 -11.58 9.53
CA THR A 120 33.58 -10.34 9.96
C THR A 120 32.14 -10.38 9.44
N ASP A 121 31.17 -10.27 10.33
CA ASP A 121 29.74 -10.34 9.99
C ASP A 121 29.35 -9.09 9.19
N LEU A 122 29.18 -9.23 7.88
CA LEU A 122 28.87 -8.14 6.95
C LEU A 122 27.56 -7.43 7.32
N LEU A 123 26.66 -8.15 7.98
CA LEU A 123 25.43 -7.62 8.56
C LEU A 123 25.66 -6.61 9.69
N ALA A 124 26.78 -6.73 10.41
CA ALA A 124 27.18 -5.78 11.43
C ALA A 124 27.75 -4.49 10.82
N SER A 125 28.20 -4.52 9.55
CA SER A 125 28.78 -3.38 8.83
C SER A 125 27.80 -2.65 7.91
N ILE A 126 26.64 -3.25 7.58
CA ILE A 126 25.53 -2.57 6.91
C ILE A 126 25.11 -1.30 7.69
N PRO A 127 24.96 -1.33 9.03
CA PRO A 127 24.77 -0.12 9.84
C PRO A 127 25.86 0.94 9.66
N ASP A 128 27.13 0.56 9.50
CA ASP A 128 28.25 1.49 9.30
C ASP A 128 28.24 2.11 7.89
N LEU A 129 27.90 1.32 6.86
CA LEU A 129 27.69 1.81 5.48
C LEU A 129 26.48 2.76 5.42
N ILE A 130 25.41 2.41 6.12
CA ILE A 130 24.21 3.22 6.27
C ILE A 130 24.50 4.49 7.11
N ALA A 131 25.36 4.40 8.13
CA ALA A 131 25.82 5.55 8.94
C ALA A 131 26.62 6.58 8.13
N LEU A 132 27.37 6.12 7.13
CA LEU A 132 28.09 6.97 6.17
C LEU A 132 27.16 7.79 5.24
N LEU A 133 25.90 7.38 5.12
CA LEU A 133 24.91 7.92 4.19
C LEU A 133 23.82 8.78 4.86
N MET A 134 24.02 9.13 6.15
CA MET A 134 23.02 9.72 7.05
C MET A 134 21.73 8.88 7.09
N PRO A 135 21.67 7.82 7.92
CA PRO A 135 20.47 7.03 8.09
C PRO A 135 19.33 7.90 8.62
N PRO A 136 18.09 7.47 8.40
CA PRO A 136 17.03 7.89 9.29
C PRO A 136 17.42 7.49 10.73
N ARG A 137 17.49 8.48 11.63
CA ARG A 137 17.57 8.34 13.10
C ARG A 137 16.63 7.24 13.60
N GLU A 138 15.44 7.16 13.02
CA GLU A 138 14.49 6.07 13.22
C GLU A 138 14.17 5.44 11.86
N THR A 139 14.72 4.26 11.59
CA THR A 139 14.35 3.50 10.40
C THR A 139 13.00 2.83 10.64
N LEU A 140 11.97 3.28 9.93
CA LEU A 140 10.65 2.68 9.95
C LEU A 140 10.54 1.49 9.00
N ARG A 141 11.29 1.53 7.90
CA ARG A 141 11.19 0.53 6.84
C ARG A 141 12.54 0.19 6.21
N ARG A 142 12.69 -1.09 5.89
CA ARG A 142 13.89 -1.68 5.29
C ARG A 142 13.46 -2.75 4.32
N GLU A 143 13.84 -2.58 3.07
CA GLU A 143 13.63 -3.53 1.99
C GLU A 143 14.98 -3.79 1.33
N GLY A 144 15.22 -5.03 0.92
CA GLY A 144 16.48 -5.44 0.31
C GLY A 144 16.24 -6.63 -0.60
N GLU A 145 16.53 -6.43 -1.88
CA GLU A 145 16.28 -7.36 -2.96
C GLU A 145 17.61 -7.80 -3.57
N LEU A 146 17.73 -9.08 -3.96
CA LEU A 146 18.86 -9.55 -4.78
C LEU A 146 18.42 -9.70 -6.23
N LEU A 147 18.71 -8.67 -7.04
CA LEU A 147 18.34 -8.59 -8.47
C LEU A 147 19.03 -9.66 -9.32
N ARG A 148 20.30 -9.95 -9.05
CA ARG A 148 21.11 -10.87 -9.86
C ARG A 148 21.94 -11.79 -8.99
N PHE A 149 22.09 -13.04 -9.41
CA PHE A 149 22.96 -14.01 -8.77
C PHE A 149 23.58 -14.96 -9.80
N ARG A 150 24.89 -14.85 -10.00
CA ARG A 150 25.66 -15.66 -10.93
C ARG A 150 26.59 -16.58 -10.17
N LEU A 151 26.29 -17.87 -10.25
CA LEU A 151 27.14 -18.92 -9.70
C LEU A 151 28.42 -19.04 -10.52
N ALA A 152 29.58 -18.97 -9.87
CA ALA A 152 30.85 -19.23 -10.52
C ALA A 152 30.95 -20.71 -10.92
N PRO A 153 31.73 -21.05 -11.98
CA PRO A 153 31.87 -22.44 -12.45
C PRO A 153 32.39 -23.42 -11.39
N ASP A 154 33.04 -22.94 -10.34
CA ASP A 154 33.53 -23.76 -9.23
C ASP A 154 32.42 -24.21 -8.26
N GLY A 155 31.22 -23.64 -8.36
CA GLY A 155 30.09 -23.90 -7.46
C GLY A 155 30.31 -23.46 -6.01
N GLN A 156 31.40 -22.73 -5.73
CA GLN A 156 31.82 -22.25 -4.41
C GLN A 156 31.80 -20.73 -4.32
N ASN A 157 31.86 -20.01 -5.43
CA ASN A 157 31.77 -18.55 -5.46
C ASN A 157 30.56 -18.09 -6.28
N ALA A 158 30.09 -16.88 -6.02
CA ALA A 158 29.05 -16.24 -6.82
C ALA A 158 29.20 -14.72 -6.77
N SER A 159 28.58 -14.04 -7.74
CA SER A 159 28.46 -12.58 -7.76
C SER A 159 26.99 -12.21 -7.88
N GLY A 160 26.59 -11.05 -7.39
CA GLY A 160 25.23 -10.57 -7.53
C GLY A 160 25.12 -9.06 -7.49
N VAL A 161 23.92 -8.57 -7.74
CA VAL A 161 23.56 -7.16 -7.57
C VAL A 161 22.30 -7.12 -6.72
N ALA A 162 22.26 -6.21 -5.76
CA ALA A 162 21.16 -6.04 -4.84
C ALA A 162 20.71 -4.58 -4.78
N ASP A 163 19.41 -4.36 -4.66
CA ASP A 163 18.81 -3.07 -4.40
C ASP A 163 18.35 -3.02 -2.95
N ILE A 164 18.62 -1.92 -2.26
CA ILE A 164 18.27 -1.73 -0.84
C ILE A 164 17.50 -0.43 -0.73
N PHE A 165 16.30 -0.50 -0.18
CA PHE A 165 15.48 0.67 0.12
C PHE A 165 15.31 0.81 1.64
N LEU A 166 15.57 2.01 2.14
CA LEU A 166 15.47 2.36 3.55
C LEU A 166 14.62 3.60 3.67
N ALA A 167 13.68 3.62 4.61
CA ALA A 167 12.86 4.79 4.86
C ALA A 167 12.60 5.01 6.35
N GLY A 168 12.48 6.27 6.76
CA GLY A 168 12.29 6.65 8.15
C GLY A 168 12.50 8.14 8.40
N PHE A 169 12.81 8.54 9.63
CA PHE A 169 13.04 9.95 9.98
C PHE A 169 14.51 10.28 10.21
N ASN A 170 15.05 11.36 9.64
CA ASN A 170 16.43 11.82 9.86
C ASN A 170 16.63 12.53 11.22
N GLU A 171 17.84 13.01 11.51
CA GLU A 171 18.14 13.71 12.79
C GLU A 171 17.31 15.00 13.00
N SER A 172 16.83 15.60 11.92
CA SER A 172 15.96 16.79 11.95
C SER A 172 14.46 16.42 11.98
N ASN A 173 14.11 15.15 12.26
CA ASN A 173 12.76 14.60 12.22
C ASN A 173 12.05 14.74 10.85
N GLN A 174 12.80 14.90 9.76
CA GLN A 174 12.23 14.91 8.41
C GLN A 174 12.10 13.48 7.90
N ARG A 175 11.05 13.18 7.14
CA ARG A 175 10.94 11.93 6.36
C ARG A 175 12.14 11.85 5.43
N CYS A 176 12.82 10.73 5.41
CA CYS A 176 13.97 10.46 4.56
C CYS A 176 13.89 9.05 4.01
N GLN A 177 14.20 8.89 2.73
CA GLN A 177 14.42 7.61 2.09
C GLN A 177 15.82 7.54 1.48
N VAL A 178 16.36 6.33 1.42
CA VAL A 178 17.65 6.01 0.83
C VAL A 178 17.48 4.76 0.00
N ARG A 179 17.85 4.82 -1.28
CA ARG A 179 17.91 3.69 -2.19
C ARG A 179 19.35 3.43 -2.60
N LEU A 180 19.83 2.21 -2.45
CA LEU A 180 21.19 1.79 -2.75
C LEU A 180 21.17 0.66 -3.75
N ARG A 181 22.04 0.72 -4.76
CA ARG A 181 22.36 -0.42 -5.62
C ARG A 181 23.76 -0.90 -5.27
N CYS A 182 23.88 -2.19 -4.96
CA CYS A 182 25.10 -2.80 -4.45
C CYS A 182 25.50 -4.01 -5.28
N ALA A 183 26.74 -4.03 -5.77
CA ALA A 183 27.38 -5.24 -6.24
C ALA A 183 27.81 -6.10 -5.04
N LEU A 184 27.53 -7.39 -5.09
CA LEU A 184 27.82 -8.35 -4.03
C LEU A 184 28.71 -9.47 -4.58
N ALA A 185 29.71 -9.87 -3.80
CA ALA A 185 30.42 -11.14 -4.02
C ALA A 185 30.05 -12.11 -2.90
N PHE A 186 29.94 -13.38 -3.23
CA PHE A 186 29.58 -14.44 -2.31
C PHE A 186 30.59 -15.58 -2.37
N ALA A 187 30.84 -16.20 -1.23
CA ALA A 187 31.52 -17.48 -1.15
C ALA A 187 30.72 -18.47 -0.31
N ARG A 188 30.81 -19.74 -0.67
CA ARG A 188 30.11 -20.85 -0.04
C ARG A 188 30.96 -21.37 1.12
N GLY A 189 30.58 -21.00 2.35
CA GLY A 189 31.15 -21.50 3.60
C GLY A 189 30.49 -22.81 4.06
N ASN A 190 30.62 -23.15 5.36
CA ASN A 190 30.01 -24.31 6.03
C ASN A 190 28.50 -24.37 5.82
N GLN A 191 28.08 -24.85 4.66
CA GLN A 191 26.68 -25.04 4.37
C GLN A 191 25.88 -23.74 4.28
N ARG A 192 26.53 -22.60 4.00
CA ARG A 192 25.84 -21.34 3.70
C ARG A 192 26.63 -20.47 2.74
N TRP A 193 25.97 -19.69 1.89
CA TRP A 193 26.67 -18.57 1.24
C TRP A 193 26.82 -17.41 2.19
N GLN A 194 27.96 -16.76 2.08
CA GLN A 194 28.33 -15.57 2.82
C GLN A 194 28.70 -14.50 1.83
N ILE A 195 28.25 -13.26 2.07
CA ILE A 195 28.73 -12.11 1.31
C ILE A 195 30.20 -11.89 1.71
N THR A 196 31.10 -11.88 0.75
CA THR A 196 32.54 -11.69 0.93
C THR A 196 33.01 -10.31 0.46
N ALA A 197 32.25 -9.65 -0.40
CA ALA A 197 32.48 -8.27 -0.80
C ALA A 197 31.14 -7.55 -1.05
N LEU A 198 31.13 -6.26 -0.76
CA LEU A 198 30.03 -5.35 -1.11
C LEU A 198 30.64 -4.09 -1.72
N GLY A 199 30.24 -3.78 -2.94
CA GLY A 199 30.56 -2.54 -3.65
C GLY A 199 29.28 -1.75 -3.87
N LEU A 200 29.27 -0.46 -3.53
CA LEU A 200 28.16 0.43 -3.84
C LEU A 200 28.27 0.86 -5.31
N GLU A 201 27.26 0.57 -6.12
CA GLU A 201 27.17 1.00 -7.53
C GLU A 201 26.52 2.38 -7.63
N SER A 202 25.39 2.57 -6.95
CA SER A 202 24.70 3.86 -6.86
C SER A 202 23.99 4.03 -5.53
N ALA A 203 23.75 5.27 -5.14
CA ALA A 203 22.93 5.60 -3.99
C ALA A 203 22.17 6.89 -4.26
N LEU A 204 20.89 6.86 -3.89
CA LEU A 204 19.95 7.95 -3.96
C LEU A 204 19.45 8.21 -2.54
N GLN A 205 19.49 9.46 -2.11
CA GLN A 205 18.87 9.91 -0.87
C GLN A 205 17.89 11.02 -1.17
N ALA A 206 16.73 11.02 -0.51
CA ALA A 206 15.75 12.08 -0.63
C ALA A 206 15.02 12.29 0.72
N SER A 207 14.58 13.51 1.01
CA SER A 207 13.93 13.85 2.27
C SER A 207 12.91 14.99 2.16
N THR A 208 11.88 14.98 3.01
CA THR A 208 10.81 15.99 3.12
C THR A 208 10.41 16.20 4.59
N GLU A 209 9.91 17.38 4.95
CA GLU A 209 9.50 17.70 6.33
C GLU A 209 8.19 17.00 6.74
N PHE A 210 7.24 16.83 5.82
CA PHE A 210 5.94 16.21 6.05
C PHE A 210 5.40 15.64 4.72
N PRO A 211 4.59 14.56 4.76
CA PRO A 211 4.08 13.95 3.52
C PRO A 211 3.15 14.93 2.80
N ALA A 212 3.29 15.00 1.47
CA ALA A 212 2.45 15.83 0.61
C ALA A 212 1.00 15.35 0.59
N PHE A 213 0.80 14.04 0.61
CA PHE A 213 -0.52 13.42 0.59
C PHE A 213 -0.89 12.85 1.95
N ARG A 214 -2.17 13.01 2.29
CA ARG A 214 -2.77 12.46 3.50
C ARG A 214 -3.96 11.58 3.12
N ASP A 215 -3.94 10.32 3.55
CA ASP A 215 -5.12 9.46 3.46
C ASP A 215 -6.23 10.02 4.35
N VAL A 216 -7.29 10.53 3.72
CA VAL A 216 -8.49 11.08 4.37
C VAL A 216 -9.69 10.16 4.29
N THR A 217 -9.52 8.95 3.77
CA THR A 217 -10.61 7.97 3.52
C THR A 217 -11.56 7.83 4.71
N ARG A 218 -11.01 7.73 5.94
CA ARG A 218 -11.84 7.58 7.15
C ARG A 218 -12.56 8.86 7.55
N ARG A 219 -11.96 10.03 7.29
CA ARG A 219 -12.53 11.34 7.64
C ARG A 219 -13.73 11.68 6.77
N THR A 220 -13.73 11.24 5.52
CA THR A 220 -14.83 11.44 4.58
C THR A 220 -16.01 10.48 4.79
N GLY A 221 -16.03 9.71 5.89
CA GLY A 221 -17.16 8.85 6.27
C GLY A 221 -17.03 7.38 5.89
N PHE A 222 -15.95 6.97 5.20
CA PHE A 222 -15.74 5.55 4.89
C PHE A 222 -15.19 4.77 6.08
N SER A 223 -15.83 3.65 6.41
CA SER A 223 -15.32 2.72 7.42
C SER A 223 -14.73 1.47 6.75
N ASP A 224 -13.64 0.96 7.33
CA ASP A 224 -13.04 -0.35 6.98
C ASP A 224 -14.06 -1.52 7.05
N GLY A 225 -15.24 -1.30 7.66
CA GLY A 225 -16.33 -2.26 7.77
C GLY A 225 -17.07 -2.57 6.46
N MET A 226 -17.07 -1.66 5.47
CA MET A 226 -17.48 -2.03 4.09
C MET A 226 -16.51 -3.07 3.49
N GLY A 227 -15.29 -3.12 4.03
CA GLY A 227 -14.25 -4.07 3.68
C GLY A 227 -14.43 -5.47 4.27
N THR A 228 -15.19 -5.74 5.34
CA THR A 228 -15.19 -7.10 5.94
C THR A 228 -15.88 -8.14 5.05
N PHE A 229 -16.98 -7.76 4.40
CA PHE A 229 -17.64 -8.61 3.41
C PHE A 229 -16.78 -8.76 2.15
N ASN A 230 -16.21 -7.66 1.67
CA ASN A 230 -15.36 -7.65 0.47
C ASN A 230 -14.03 -8.40 0.67
N LYS A 231 -13.38 -8.25 1.83
CA LYS A 231 -12.20 -9.01 2.25
C LYS A 231 -12.53 -10.49 2.38
N ARG A 232 -13.71 -10.84 2.89
CA ARG A 232 -14.16 -12.25 2.92
C ARG A 232 -14.37 -12.80 1.52
N LEU A 233 -15.07 -12.09 0.64
CA LEU A 233 -15.27 -12.52 -0.75
C LEU A 233 -13.95 -12.61 -1.53
N LEU A 234 -13.05 -11.65 -1.32
CA LEU A 234 -11.70 -11.69 -1.89
C LEU A 234 -10.94 -12.90 -1.38
N GLN A 235 -10.95 -13.14 -0.07
CA GLN A 235 -10.29 -14.29 0.55
C GLN A 235 -10.89 -15.62 0.08
N GLU A 236 -12.21 -15.76 0.04
CA GLU A 236 -12.90 -16.92 -0.54
C GLU A 236 -12.53 -17.09 -2.02
N GLY A 237 -12.42 -15.99 -2.75
CA GLY A 237 -11.98 -15.97 -4.14
C GLY A 237 -10.53 -16.40 -4.34
N LEU A 238 -9.64 -16.08 -3.41
CA LEU A 238 -8.24 -16.53 -3.41
C LEU A 238 -8.14 -18.00 -3.01
N ASP A 239 -8.83 -18.38 -1.94
CA ASP A 239 -8.88 -19.74 -1.41
C ASP A 239 -9.46 -20.74 -2.43
N ASP A 240 -10.43 -20.29 -3.24
CA ASP A 240 -11.07 -21.11 -4.26
C ASP A 240 -10.48 -20.92 -5.68
N HIS A 241 -9.41 -20.13 -5.83
CA HIS A 241 -8.73 -19.84 -7.11
C HIS A 241 -9.66 -19.24 -8.18
N ARG A 242 -10.59 -18.40 -7.75
CA ARG A 242 -11.62 -17.79 -8.60
C ARG A 242 -11.28 -16.34 -9.02
N THR A 243 -10.16 -15.78 -8.57
CA THR A 243 -9.94 -14.33 -8.64
C THR A 243 -9.08 -13.87 -9.80
N LEU A 244 -9.74 -13.16 -10.74
CA LEU A 244 -9.26 -11.88 -11.23
C LEU A 244 -10.25 -10.85 -10.68
N ALA A 245 -9.96 -10.27 -9.51
CA ALA A 245 -10.78 -9.20 -8.97
C ALA A 245 -10.46 -7.93 -9.78
N LEU A 246 -11.38 -7.60 -10.70
CA LEU A 246 -11.31 -6.45 -11.61
C LEU A 246 -12.28 -5.39 -11.12
N GLY A 247 -11.91 -4.12 -11.26
CA GLY A 247 -12.72 -3.00 -10.81
C GLY A 247 -12.14 -1.67 -11.27
N GLY A 248 -13.03 -0.78 -11.66
CA GLY A 248 -12.72 0.53 -12.22
C GLY A 248 -13.19 1.67 -11.35
N LEU A 249 -12.81 2.86 -11.78
CA LEU A 249 -13.08 4.13 -11.12
C LEU A 249 -13.58 5.14 -12.17
N THR A 250 -14.66 5.85 -11.89
CA THR A 250 -15.20 6.90 -12.74
C THR A 250 -15.36 8.17 -11.92
N VAL A 251 -14.72 9.26 -12.34
CA VAL A 251 -14.81 10.58 -11.70
C VAL A 251 -15.67 11.50 -12.55
N LEU A 252 -16.73 12.06 -11.95
CA LEU A 252 -17.65 12.98 -12.64
C LEU A 252 -18.51 13.74 -11.63
N ASP A 253 -19.08 14.88 -12.04
CA ASP A 253 -20.16 15.55 -11.31
C ASP A 253 -21.51 15.01 -11.81
N TRP A 254 -22.02 13.94 -11.19
CA TRP A 254 -23.20 13.25 -11.74
C TRP A 254 -24.49 14.03 -11.49
N ASN A 255 -24.57 14.76 -10.37
CA ASN A 255 -25.78 15.47 -9.96
C ASN A 255 -25.79 16.95 -10.41
N ARG A 256 -24.69 17.43 -11.00
CA ARG A 256 -24.47 18.79 -11.50
C ARG A 256 -24.50 19.85 -10.40
N ASP A 257 -23.94 19.55 -9.23
CA ASP A 257 -23.81 20.48 -8.11
C ASP A 257 -22.46 21.21 -8.07
N GLY A 258 -21.54 20.84 -8.96
CA GLY A 258 -20.20 21.41 -9.10
C GLY A 258 -19.12 20.69 -8.31
N PHE A 259 -19.45 19.69 -7.50
CA PHE A 259 -18.49 18.82 -6.83
C PHE A 259 -18.29 17.52 -7.61
N LEU A 260 -17.04 17.03 -7.63
CA LEU A 260 -16.73 15.76 -8.27
C LEU A 260 -17.12 14.60 -7.37
N ASP A 261 -17.88 13.68 -7.94
CA ASP A 261 -18.29 12.41 -7.37
C ASP A 261 -17.43 11.27 -7.89
N VAL A 262 -17.48 10.14 -7.19
CA VAL A 262 -16.69 8.95 -7.52
C VAL A 262 -17.62 7.75 -7.65
N LEU A 263 -17.56 7.04 -8.77
CA LEU A 263 -18.24 5.77 -8.97
C LEU A 263 -17.20 4.65 -9.05
N ALA A 264 -17.36 3.66 -8.17
CA ALA A 264 -16.45 2.51 -8.08
C ALA A 264 -17.18 1.23 -8.48
N THR A 265 -16.55 0.45 -9.36
CA THR A 265 -17.09 -0.81 -9.88
C THR A 265 -16.23 -1.99 -9.44
N ARG A 266 -16.86 -3.17 -9.32
CA ARG A 266 -16.13 -4.42 -9.14
C ARG A 266 -16.92 -5.60 -9.69
N LYS A 267 -16.22 -6.45 -10.44
CA LYS A 267 -16.78 -7.71 -10.91
C LYS A 267 -17.21 -8.59 -9.74
N GLY A 268 -18.46 -9.05 -9.76
CA GLY A 268 -19.09 -9.86 -8.71
C GLY A 268 -19.74 -9.06 -7.58
N GLN A 269 -19.75 -7.73 -7.63
CA GLN A 269 -20.30 -6.87 -6.57
C GLN A 269 -21.24 -5.79 -7.13
N LEU A 270 -21.89 -5.04 -6.24
CA LEU A 270 -22.73 -3.89 -6.59
C LEU A 270 -21.85 -2.67 -6.86
N THR A 271 -22.08 -1.99 -7.98
CA THR A 271 -21.53 -0.66 -8.25
C THR A 271 -21.87 0.29 -7.11
N THR A 272 -20.88 1.05 -6.65
CA THR A 272 -21.04 2.01 -5.55
C THR A 272 -20.83 3.41 -6.08
N LEU A 273 -21.87 4.25 -6.01
CA LEU A 273 -21.78 5.68 -6.30
C LEU A 273 -21.53 6.44 -5.00
N LEU A 274 -20.49 7.26 -5.00
CA LEU A 274 -20.03 8.03 -3.85
C LEU A 274 -20.20 9.49 -4.21
N GLN A 275 -21.23 10.10 -3.64
CA GLN A 275 -21.54 11.48 -3.89
C GLN A 275 -20.75 12.37 -2.94
N ASN A 276 -20.05 13.38 -3.47
CA ASN A 276 -19.42 14.42 -2.68
C ASN A 276 -20.51 15.33 -2.11
N ASP A 277 -20.53 15.50 -0.79
CA ASP A 277 -21.55 16.32 -0.11
C ASP A 277 -21.22 17.81 -0.11
N GLY A 278 -20.02 18.19 -0.56
CA GLY A 278 -19.54 19.56 -0.60
C GLY A 278 -19.21 20.17 0.77
N GLU A 279 -19.27 19.38 1.85
CA GLU A 279 -19.11 19.83 3.23
C GLU A 279 -18.05 19.05 4.01
N SER A 280 -18.17 17.72 4.02
CA SER A 280 -17.47 16.83 4.95
C SER A 280 -16.92 15.55 4.34
N GLY A 281 -17.25 15.24 3.08
CA GLY A 281 -16.69 14.10 2.37
C GLY A 281 -17.62 13.47 1.35
N PHE A 282 -17.57 12.14 1.28
CA PHE A 282 -18.28 11.35 0.27
C PHE A 282 -19.29 10.41 0.94
N LEU A 283 -20.54 10.45 0.49
CA LEU A 283 -21.61 9.61 0.98
C LEU A 283 -21.98 8.56 -0.06
N PRO A 284 -22.06 7.26 0.31
CA PRO A 284 -22.59 6.26 -0.59
C PRO A 284 -24.07 6.54 -0.84
N VAL A 285 -24.43 6.74 -2.11
CA VAL A 285 -25.82 6.97 -2.51
C VAL A 285 -26.32 5.82 -3.38
N PRO A 286 -27.64 5.52 -3.36
CA PRO A 286 -28.20 4.56 -4.29
C PRO A 286 -27.88 4.95 -5.73
N HIS A 287 -27.40 3.99 -6.52
CA HIS A 287 -27.18 4.20 -7.95
C HIS A 287 -28.50 4.65 -8.61
N PRO A 288 -28.52 5.69 -9.46
CA PRO A 288 -29.76 6.26 -10.01
C PRO A 288 -30.49 5.36 -11.01
N ILE A 289 -29.95 4.18 -11.30
CA ILE A 289 -30.53 3.18 -12.19
C ILE A 289 -31.06 2.02 -11.34
N GLU A 290 -32.38 1.76 -11.42
CA GLU A 290 -33.07 0.71 -10.64
C GLU A 290 -32.80 -0.73 -11.13
N ALA A 291 -32.05 -0.89 -12.22
CA ALA A 291 -31.62 -2.20 -12.71
C ALA A 291 -30.32 -2.61 -11.98
N PRO A 292 -30.14 -3.90 -11.64
CA PRO A 292 -28.87 -4.34 -11.13
C PRO A 292 -27.79 -4.11 -12.20
N LEU A 293 -26.96 -3.08 -12.02
CA LEU A 293 -25.57 -3.11 -12.45
C LEU A 293 -24.84 -4.11 -11.55
N LEU A 294 -25.26 -5.37 -11.63
CA LEU A 294 -24.52 -6.46 -11.05
C LEU A 294 -23.25 -6.54 -11.87
N SER A 295 -22.15 -6.07 -11.30
CA SER A 295 -20.81 -6.53 -11.63
C SER A 295 -20.09 -6.02 -12.90
N PRO A 296 -20.40 -4.87 -13.54
CA PRO A 296 -19.53 -4.39 -14.59
C PRO A 296 -18.11 -4.18 -14.04
N ALA A 297 -17.09 -4.54 -14.82
CA ALA A 297 -15.71 -4.25 -14.47
C ALA A 297 -15.43 -2.74 -14.56
N PHE A 298 -16.07 -2.08 -15.52
CA PHE A 298 -15.97 -0.64 -15.78
C PHE A 298 -17.31 -0.06 -16.25
N VAL A 299 -17.52 1.23 -16.04
CA VAL A 299 -18.69 1.97 -16.54
C VAL A 299 -18.20 3.28 -17.14
N LEU A 300 -18.60 3.54 -18.38
CA LEU A 300 -18.32 4.78 -19.10
C LEU A 300 -19.53 5.71 -19.01
N TRP A 301 -19.29 6.98 -18.67
CA TRP A 301 -20.27 8.05 -18.71
C TRP A 301 -19.84 9.08 -19.74
N VAL A 302 -20.61 9.22 -20.81
CA VAL A 302 -20.26 10.12 -21.92
C VAL A 302 -21.52 10.51 -22.68
N ASP A 303 -21.56 11.75 -23.18
CA ASP A 303 -22.64 12.26 -24.03
C ASP A 303 -22.55 11.63 -25.43
N LEU A 304 -23.42 10.67 -25.73
CA LEU A 304 -23.37 9.88 -26.98
C LEU A 304 -24.32 10.41 -28.06
N ASP A 305 -25.23 11.31 -27.73
CA ASP A 305 -26.15 11.93 -28.70
C ASP A 305 -26.00 13.45 -28.84
N GLY A 306 -25.05 14.04 -28.12
CA GLY A 306 -24.66 15.45 -28.23
C GLY A 306 -25.68 16.40 -27.59
N ASP A 307 -26.55 15.92 -26.71
CA ASP A 307 -27.58 16.72 -26.06
C ASP A 307 -27.08 17.47 -24.81
N GLY A 308 -25.82 17.23 -24.40
CA GLY A 308 -25.18 17.80 -23.23
C GLY A 308 -25.48 17.06 -21.93
N LEU A 309 -26.08 15.86 -21.98
CA LEU A 309 -26.28 14.92 -20.89
C LEU A 309 -25.51 13.61 -21.17
N GLU A 310 -24.90 13.05 -20.13
CA GLU A 310 -24.09 11.86 -20.28
C GLU A 310 -24.97 10.59 -20.27
N GLU A 311 -24.79 9.73 -21.27
CA GLU A 311 -25.24 8.35 -21.28
C GLU A 311 -24.32 7.47 -20.43
N LEU A 312 -24.89 6.39 -19.87
CA LEU A 312 -24.16 5.37 -19.14
C LEU A 312 -24.03 4.11 -19.99
N VAL A 313 -22.80 3.66 -20.23
CA VAL A 313 -22.45 2.39 -20.87
C VAL A 313 -21.78 1.47 -19.86
N GLY A 314 -22.39 0.32 -19.56
CA GLY A 314 -21.79 -0.67 -18.66
C GLY A 314 -20.93 -1.68 -19.41
N SER A 315 -19.78 -2.11 -18.86
CA SER A 315 -18.88 -3.08 -19.50
C SER A 315 -19.31 -4.56 -19.36
N GLU A 316 -20.59 -4.86 -19.15
CA GLU A 316 -21.08 -6.24 -19.08
C GLU A 316 -22.36 -6.44 -19.91
N PRO A 317 -22.40 -7.43 -20.82
CA PRO A 317 -23.62 -7.73 -21.55
C PRO A 317 -24.71 -8.24 -20.60
N LEU A 318 -25.88 -7.60 -20.65
CA LEU A 318 -27.02 -7.97 -19.80
C LEU A 318 -27.86 -9.09 -20.42
N ASP A 319 -27.91 -9.15 -21.76
CA ASP A 319 -28.73 -10.09 -22.50
C ASP A 319 -27.91 -10.85 -23.54
N TYR A 320 -28.29 -12.09 -23.78
CA TYR A 320 -27.71 -12.95 -24.81
C TYR A 320 -28.84 -13.61 -25.61
N GLU A 321 -28.86 -13.41 -26.93
CA GLU A 321 -29.83 -14.05 -27.82
C GLU A 321 -29.11 -14.77 -28.96
N GLY A 322 -29.17 -16.10 -28.97
CA GLY A 322 -28.54 -16.89 -30.03
C GLY A 322 -27.01 -16.78 -30.03
N GLU A 323 -26.47 -16.09 -31.03
CA GLU A 323 -25.04 -15.80 -31.19
C GLU A 323 -24.73 -14.30 -31.06
N GLN A 324 -25.52 -13.60 -30.24
CA GLN A 324 -25.37 -12.17 -30.00
C GLN A 324 -25.38 -11.89 -28.50
N ALA A 325 -24.54 -10.96 -28.07
CA ALA A 325 -24.50 -10.36 -26.74
C ALA A 325 -24.96 -8.90 -26.84
N PHE A 326 -25.71 -8.43 -25.86
CA PHE A 326 -26.23 -7.06 -25.85
C PHE A 326 -25.69 -6.29 -24.66
N LEU A 327 -24.84 -5.30 -24.95
CA LEU A 327 -24.38 -4.35 -23.96
C LEU A 327 -25.50 -3.38 -23.62
N SER A 328 -25.42 -2.81 -22.42
CA SER A 328 -26.48 -1.97 -21.89
C SER A 328 -26.11 -0.50 -21.99
N LEU A 329 -27.08 0.27 -22.46
CA LEU A 329 -27.04 1.72 -22.57
C LEU A 329 -28.20 2.29 -21.77
N TRP A 330 -27.92 3.33 -20.98
CA TRP A 330 -28.95 4.10 -20.30
C TRP A 330 -28.77 5.56 -20.62
N THR A 331 -29.88 6.22 -20.93
CA THR A 331 -29.94 7.67 -21.18
C THR A 331 -30.78 8.34 -20.10
N ARG A 332 -30.47 9.61 -19.80
CA ARG A 332 -31.25 10.43 -18.88
C ARG A 332 -32.55 10.89 -19.54
N THR A 333 -33.64 10.93 -18.76
CA THR A 333 -34.96 11.36 -19.28
C THR A 333 -35.46 12.60 -18.56
N GLY A 334 -34.93 13.76 -18.92
CA GLY A 334 -35.37 15.07 -18.42
C GLY A 334 -34.41 15.69 -17.41
N ALA A 335 -34.86 16.75 -16.72
CA ALA A 335 -34.00 17.58 -15.87
C ALA A 335 -33.67 16.96 -14.49
N ASP A 336 -34.35 15.89 -14.07
CA ASP A 336 -34.05 15.21 -12.82
C ASP A 336 -32.90 14.20 -13.06
N PRO A 337 -31.73 14.36 -12.43
CA PRO A 337 -30.57 13.49 -12.64
C PRO A 337 -30.80 12.03 -12.21
N ARG A 338 -31.91 11.74 -11.53
CA ARG A 338 -32.29 10.38 -11.10
C ARG A 338 -33.18 9.65 -12.11
N THR A 339 -33.60 10.30 -13.18
CA THR A 339 -34.52 9.70 -14.15
C THR A 339 -33.76 9.12 -15.33
N TRP A 340 -33.70 7.78 -15.38
CA TRP A 340 -32.97 7.04 -16.41
C TRP A 340 -33.88 6.07 -17.14
N ARG A 341 -33.59 5.88 -18.43
CA ARG A 341 -34.25 4.86 -19.27
C ARG A 341 -33.19 4.03 -19.96
N ARG A 342 -33.33 2.70 -19.86
CA ARG A 342 -32.54 1.76 -20.64
C ARG A 342 -32.91 1.83 -22.12
N ILE A 343 -31.91 1.92 -22.99
CA ILE A 343 -32.06 1.74 -24.43
C ILE A 343 -31.80 0.28 -24.73
N GLU A 344 -32.87 -0.42 -25.12
CA GLU A 344 -32.82 -1.84 -25.39
C GLU A 344 -32.11 -2.11 -26.71
N ARG A 345 -31.15 -3.05 -26.69
CA ARG A 345 -30.42 -3.54 -27.88
C ARG A 345 -29.66 -2.44 -28.64
N ALA A 346 -29.26 -1.36 -27.97
CA ALA A 346 -28.44 -0.29 -28.57
C ALA A 346 -27.12 -0.83 -29.13
N PHE A 347 -26.51 -1.75 -28.38
CA PHE A 347 -25.25 -2.39 -28.72
C PHE A 347 -25.48 -3.89 -28.93
N SER A 348 -25.23 -4.38 -30.13
CA SER A 348 -25.31 -5.81 -30.47
C SER A 348 -23.93 -6.30 -30.89
N LEU A 349 -23.39 -7.25 -30.15
CA LEU A 349 -22.06 -7.81 -30.38
C LEU A 349 -22.17 -9.27 -30.82
N PRO A 350 -21.41 -9.71 -31.84
CA PRO A 350 -21.23 -11.12 -32.13
C PRO A 350 -20.75 -11.90 -30.90
N ASN A 351 -21.44 -12.99 -30.57
CA ASN A 351 -21.07 -13.88 -29.48
C ASN A 351 -21.38 -15.35 -29.85
N PRO A 352 -20.52 -16.00 -30.66
CA PRO A 352 -20.71 -17.37 -31.16
C PRO A 352 -20.99 -18.37 -30.03
N ARG A 353 -21.77 -19.44 -30.29
CA ARG A 353 -22.26 -20.42 -29.28
C ARG A 353 -21.20 -21.11 -28.40
N GLY A 354 -19.90 -20.94 -28.69
CA GLY A 354 -18.77 -21.38 -27.85
C GLY A 354 -18.34 -20.37 -26.78
N LEU A 355 -18.54 -19.06 -27.03
CA LEU A 355 -18.24 -17.98 -26.11
C LEU A 355 -19.48 -17.74 -25.24
N ARG A 356 -19.53 -18.30 -24.04
CA ARG A 356 -20.76 -18.20 -23.22
C ARG A 356 -20.94 -16.86 -22.50
N ARG A 357 -19.88 -16.05 -22.40
CA ARG A 357 -19.87 -14.71 -21.78
C ARG A 357 -18.67 -13.93 -22.28
N LEU A 358 -18.85 -12.73 -22.82
CA LEU A 358 -17.75 -11.82 -23.15
C LEU A 358 -17.24 -11.17 -21.85
N ALA A 359 -15.93 -11.09 -21.69
CA ALA A 359 -15.27 -10.37 -20.61
C ALA A 359 -14.75 -9.03 -21.13
N ILE A 360 -15.63 -8.03 -21.20
CA ILE A 360 -15.27 -6.67 -21.62
C ILE A 360 -14.59 -5.95 -20.47
N GLN A 361 -13.41 -5.38 -20.72
CA GLN A 361 -12.60 -4.73 -19.69
C GLN A 361 -12.75 -3.21 -19.73
N THR A 362 -12.66 -2.62 -20.92
CA THR A 362 -12.68 -1.15 -21.09
C THR A 362 -13.49 -0.82 -22.33
N VAL A 363 -14.16 0.33 -22.32
CA VAL A 363 -14.86 0.91 -23.47
C VAL A 363 -14.28 2.30 -23.68
N VAL A 364 -13.83 2.61 -24.90
CA VAL A 364 -13.14 3.85 -25.24
C VAL A 364 -13.97 4.62 -26.27
N PRO A 365 -14.40 5.86 -25.95
CA PRO A 365 -15.09 6.72 -26.91
C PRO A 365 -14.10 7.49 -27.78
N PHE A 366 -14.37 7.57 -29.08
CA PHE A 366 -13.64 8.41 -30.05
C PHE A 366 -14.45 8.56 -31.34
N ASP A 367 -14.13 9.54 -32.17
CA ASP A 367 -14.74 9.72 -33.50
C ASP A 367 -13.86 9.01 -34.53
N ALA A 368 -14.26 7.82 -34.99
CA ALA A 368 -13.41 6.99 -35.84
C ALA A 368 -13.41 7.47 -37.30
N GLU A 369 -14.50 8.09 -37.75
CA GLU A 369 -14.70 8.48 -39.16
C GLU A 369 -14.78 9.99 -39.40
N GLY A 370 -14.52 10.79 -38.35
CA GLY A 370 -14.43 12.25 -38.41
C GLY A 370 -15.77 12.92 -38.69
N ASP A 371 -16.89 12.27 -38.35
CA ASP A 371 -18.23 12.76 -38.66
C ASP A 371 -18.86 13.60 -37.53
N GLY A 372 -18.18 13.68 -36.38
CA GLY A 372 -18.59 14.44 -35.21
C GLY A 372 -19.44 13.64 -34.24
N ASP A 373 -19.68 12.35 -34.47
CA ASP A 373 -20.35 11.45 -33.54
C ASP A 373 -19.38 10.49 -32.84
N LEU A 374 -19.66 10.17 -31.56
CA LEU A 374 -18.81 9.23 -30.81
C LEU A 374 -19.12 7.79 -31.17
N ASP A 375 -18.10 7.12 -31.66
CA ASP A 375 -18.00 5.68 -31.77
C ASP A 375 -17.42 5.07 -30.49
N LEU A 376 -17.55 3.75 -30.34
CA LEU A 376 -17.03 3.03 -29.19
C LEU A 376 -16.15 1.87 -29.61
N PHE A 377 -14.90 1.86 -29.15
CA PHE A 377 -14.08 0.65 -29.12
C PHE A 377 -14.31 -0.12 -27.81
N VAL A 378 -14.54 -1.42 -27.93
CA VAL A 378 -14.86 -2.33 -26.83
C VAL A 378 -13.73 -3.36 -26.71
N ALA A 379 -12.89 -3.20 -25.69
CA ALA A 379 -11.78 -4.10 -25.40
C ALA A 379 -12.27 -5.36 -24.68
N VAL A 380 -12.10 -6.52 -25.33
CA VAL A 380 -12.57 -7.81 -24.82
C VAL A 380 -11.38 -8.69 -24.45
N TYR A 381 -11.31 -9.10 -23.18
CA TYR A 381 -10.24 -9.97 -22.69
C TYR A 381 -10.40 -11.43 -23.13
N GLY A 382 -11.64 -11.93 -23.21
CA GLY A 382 -11.87 -13.34 -23.50
C GLY A 382 -13.29 -13.81 -23.22
N SER A 383 -13.50 -15.12 -23.25
CA SER A 383 -14.78 -15.77 -23.00
C SER A 383 -14.69 -17.06 -22.19
N GLY A 384 -15.84 -17.73 -21.99
CA GLY A 384 -15.91 -19.06 -21.36
C GLY A 384 -15.16 -20.20 -22.06
N SER A 385 -14.61 -19.98 -23.27
CA SER A 385 -13.68 -20.90 -23.94
C SER A 385 -12.24 -20.39 -24.02
N SER A 386 -11.98 -19.15 -23.63
CA SER A 386 -10.63 -18.61 -23.52
C SER A 386 -9.86 -19.34 -22.42
N ARG A 387 -8.54 -19.40 -22.59
CA ARG A 387 -7.64 -20.23 -21.78
C ARG A 387 -7.79 -21.73 -22.08
N GLY A 388 -8.01 -22.06 -23.36
CA GLY A 388 -8.17 -23.41 -23.88
C GLY A 388 -6.83 -24.14 -24.08
N PRO A 389 -6.79 -25.23 -24.87
CA PRO A 389 -5.54 -25.97 -25.14
C PRO A 389 -4.44 -25.16 -25.84
N HIS A 390 -4.79 -24.03 -26.46
CA HIS A 390 -3.89 -23.17 -27.22
C HIS A 390 -3.41 -21.94 -26.44
N TYR A 391 -3.96 -21.71 -25.24
CA TYR A 391 -3.55 -20.65 -24.34
C TYR A 391 -2.06 -20.71 -24.07
N ASN A 392 -1.36 -19.60 -24.09
CA ASN A 392 0.04 -19.54 -23.71
C ASN A 392 0.31 -18.20 -23.04
N THR A 393 1.15 -18.17 -22.01
CA THR A 393 1.47 -16.92 -21.31
C THR A 393 2.43 -16.02 -22.08
N VAL A 394 3.08 -16.48 -23.15
CA VAL A 394 4.13 -15.74 -23.88
C VAL A 394 3.64 -15.18 -25.23
N ASP A 395 2.69 -15.85 -25.87
CA ASP A 395 2.14 -15.47 -27.18
C ASP A 395 0.70 -15.98 -27.30
N ALA A 396 -0.19 -15.35 -26.53
CA ALA A 396 -1.60 -15.65 -26.51
C ALA A 396 -2.30 -15.10 -27.76
N GLN A 397 -3.01 -15.98 -28.47
CA GLN A 397 -3.81 -15.66 -29.66
C GLN A 397 -5.20 -16.30 -29.60
N ASP A 398 -5.64 -16.71 -28.41
CA ASP A 398 -6.92 -17.39 -28.14
C ASP A 398 -7.83 -16.59 -27.18
N GLY A 399 -7.66 -15.27 -27.17
CA GLY A 399 -8.51 -14.30 -26.50
C GLY A 399 -9.89 -14.16 -27.18
N ALA A 400 -10.46 -12.97 -27.14
CA ALA A 400 -11.74 -12.67 -27.80
C ALA A 400 -11.57 -11.56 -28.82
N ASP A 401 -12.52 -11.48 -29.75
CA ASP A 401 -12.56 -10.40 -30.73
C ASP A 401 -12.88 -9.08 -30.03
N ASN A 402 -12.11 -8.03 -30.32
CA ASN A 402 -12.45 -6.66 -29.95
C ASN A 402 -13.55 -6.14 -30.88
N HIS A 403 -14.30 -5.12 -30.44
CA HIS A 403 -15.39 -4.57 -31.23
C HIS A 403 -15.29 -3.06 -31.42
N LEU A 404 -15.54 -2.58 -32.64
CA LEU A 404 -15.75 -1.19 -33.01
C LEU A 404 -17.22 -1.00 -33.34
N LEU A 405 -17.88 -0.13 -32.56
CA LEU A 405 -19.29 0.21 -32.68
C LEU A 405 -19.42 1.61 -33.26
N ILE A 406 -19.92 1.69 -34.49
CA ILE A 406 -20.14 2.94 -35.22
C ILE A 406 -21.50 3.54 -34.86
N ASN A 407 -21.52 4.81 -34.45
CA ASN A 407 -22.74 5.53 -34.08
C ASN A 407 -23.45 6.08 -35.32
N ASN A 408 -24.64 5.56 -35.60
CA ASN A 408 -25.44 5.94 -36.77
C ASN A 408 -26.51 7.00 -36.42
N GLU A 409 -26.14 7.94 -35.54
CA GLU A 409 -27.01 8.93 -34.87
C GLU A 409 -28.10 8.32 -33.96
N GLY A 410 -28.57 9.11 -32.99
CA GLY A 410 -29.74 8.79 -32.17
C GLY A 410 -29.58 7.55 -31.27
N LEU A 411 -28.35 7.27 -30.84
CA LEU A 411 -27.99 6.16 -29.95
C LEU A 411 -28.19 4.77 -30.60
N ILE A 412 -28.04 4.70 -31.93
CA ILE A 412 -28.12 3.46 -32.72
C ILE A 412 -26.73 3.09 -33.20
N PHE A 413 -26.22 1.93 -32.77
CA PHE A 413 -24.85 1.52 -33.09
C PHE A 413 -24.82 0.29 -34.00
N THR A 414 -23.85 0.26 -34.90
CA THR A 414 -23.54 -0.88 -35.77
C THR A 414 -22.14 -1.40 -35.47
N GLU A 415 -22.00 -2.72 -35.31
CA GLU A 415 -20.69 -3.35 -35.12
C GLU A 415 -20.02 -3.56 -36.48
N GLU A 416 -18.85 -2.95 -36.69
CA GLU A 416 -18.17 -2.87 -37.99
C GLU A 416 -16.68 -3.25 -37.98
N SER A 417 -16.18 -3.82 -36.88
CA SER A 417 -14.75 -4.14 -36.67
C SER A 417 -14.08 -4.82 -37.86
N ASP A 418 -14.64 -5.95 -38.31
CA ASP A 418 -14.10 -6.75 -39.43
C ASP A 418 -14.04 -5.95 -40.74
N SER A 419 -15.09 -5.18 -41.04
CA SER A 419 -15.16 -4.36 -42.26
C SER A 419 -14.23 -3.16 -42.22
N ARG A 420 -13.94 -2.64 -41.02
CA ARG A 420 -13.07 -1.51 -40.75
C ARG A 420 -11.62 -1.94 -40.47
N GLY A 421 -11.31 -3.24 -40.50
CA GLY A 421 -9.93 -3.74 -40.42
C GLY A 421 -9.39 -3.97 -39.00
N ILE A 422 -10.21 -3.78 -37.96
CA ILE A 422 -9.89 -4.15 -36.58
C ILE A 422 -10.07 -5.66 -36.45
N LEU A 423 -8.96 -6.39 -36.38
CA LEU A 423 -8.93 -7.86 -36.37
C LEU A 423 -8.03 -8.35 -35.23
N GLY A 424 -8.47 -9.30 -34.40
CA GLY A 424 -7.56 -9.88 -33.41
C GLY A 424 -8.26 -10.68 -32.33
N GLN A 425 -7.54 -11.65 -31.76
CA GLN A 425 -7.99 -12.48 -30.64
C GLN A 425 -7.05 -12.31 -29.45
N GLY A 426 -6.73 -11.06 -29.14
CA GLY A 426 -5.92 -10.67 -27.99
C GLY A 426 -6.69 -10.81 -26.67
N TYR A 427 -5.96 -10.81 -25.56
CA TYR A 427 -6.54 -10.68 -24.22
C TYR A 427 -6.54 -9.21 -23.82
N THR A 428 -7.38 -8.41 -24.46
CA THR A 428 -7.32 -6.94 -24.37
C THR A 428 -7.80 -6.44 -23.00
N TYR A 429 -6.98 -5.65 -22.32
CA TYR A 429 -7.36 -4.95 -21.09
C TYR A 429 -7.69 -3.48 -21.32
N VAL A 430 -6.88 -2.81 -22.14
CA VAL A 430 -6.90 -1.36 -22.30
C VAL A 430 -6.78 -0.96 -23.77
N ALA A 431 -7.34 0.19 -24.10
CA ALA A 431 -7.11 0.85 -25.35
C ALA A 431 -7.01 2.37 -25.14
N THR A 432 -6.36 3.07 -26.07
CA THR A 432 -6.24 4.52 -26.07
C THR A 432 -6.41 5.01 -27.49
N ALA A 433 -7.38 5.90 -27.71
CA ALA A 433 -7.59 6.56 -29.01
C ALA A 433 -6.87 7.92 -29.01
N PHE A 434 -6.01 8.14 -30.00
CA PHE A 434 -5.20 9.35 -30.14
C PHE A 434 -4.59 9.40 -31.53
N ASP A 435 -4.22 10.58 -32.03
CA ASP A 435 -3.46 10.76 -33.28
C ASP A 435 -1.97 10.36 -33.05
N PHE A 436 -1.67 9.06 -33.21
CA PHE A 436 -0.37 8.48 -32.83
C PHE A 436 0.70 8.70 -33.90
N ASP A 437 0.33 8.94 -35.17
CA ASP A 437 1.26 9.22 -36.27
C ASP A 437 1.26 10.69 -36.74
N GLN A 438 0.44 11.54 -36.12
CA GLN A 438 0.32 12.99 -36.37
C GLN A 438 -0.21 13.35 -37.76
N ASP A 439 -1.07 12.51 -38.34
CA ASP A 439 -1.70 12.78 -39.63
C ASP A 439 -3.04 13.54 -39.51
N GLY A 440 -3.55 13.69 -38.29
CA GLY A 440 -4.77 14.42 -37.94
C GLY A 440 -5.99 13.54 -37.73
N ASP A 441 -5.88 12.23 -37.92
CA ASP A 441 -6.96 11.27 -37.71
C ASP A 441 -6.74 10.50 -36.38
N SER A 442 -7.82 10.06 -35.74
CA SER A 442 -7.70 9.31 -34.47
C SER A 442 -7.31 7.85 -34.73
N ASP A 443 -6.11 7.48 -34.31
CA ASP A 443 -5.63 6.09 -34.25
C ASP A 443 -6.06 5.39 -32.95
N LEU A 444 -5.76 4.10 -32.84
CA LEU A 444 -6.09 3.30 -31.66
C LEU A 444 -4.93 2.39 -31.22
N PHE A 445 -4.42 2.62 -30.01
CA PHE A 445 -3.54 1.68 -29.31
C PHE A 445 -4.37 0.62 -28.56
N GLU A 446 -3.99 -0.64 -28.70
CA GLU A 446 -4.59 -1.83 -28.08
C GLU A 446 -3.54 -2.55 -27.21
N GLY A 447 -3.79 -2.57 -25.89
CA GLY A 447 -2.96 -3.25 -24.89
C GLY A 447 -3.49 -4.63 -24.51
N ASN A 448 -2.67 -5.66 -24.74
CA ASN A 448 -3.02 -7.06 -24.53
C ASN A 448 -2.27 -7.68 -23.35
N ASP A 449 -2.94 -8.63 -22.70
CA ASP A 449 -2.33 -9.56 -21.75
C ASP A 449 -1.77 -10.79 -22.49
N PHE A 450 -0.61 -11.31 -22.06
CA PHE A 450 0.02 -12.52 -22.61
C PHE A 450 0.31 -12.53 -24.12
N GLY A 451 0.10 -11.44 -24.85
CA GLY A 451 0.11 -11.40 -26.32
C GLY A 451 0.57 -10.05 -26.87
N PRO A 452 0.71 -9.93 -28.20
CA PRO A 452 1.24 -8.72 -28.81
C PRO A 452 0.29 -7.53 -28.67
N ASN A 453 0.85 -6.35 -28.36
CA ASN A 453 0.12 -5.10 -28.48
C ASN A 453 -0.06 -4.71 -29.95
N HIS A 454 -1.13 -3.98 -30.25
CA HIS A 454 -1.42 -3.46 -31.59
C HIS A 454 -1.57 -1.94 -31.57
N LEU A 455 -0.94 -1.26 -32.52
CA LEU A 455 -1.27 0.12 -32.85
C LEU A 455 -2.01 0.08 -34.18
N TRP A 456 -3.27 0.48 -34.18
CA TRP A 456 -4.15 0.52 -35.33
C TRP A 456 -4.15 1.92 -35.91
N LEU A 457 -3.58 2.08 -37.11
CA LEU A 457 -3.53 3.35 -37.83
C LEU A 457 -4.82 3.54 -38.63
N ASN A 458 -5.48 4.67 -38.44
CA ASN A 458 -6.68 5.07 -39.16
C ASN A 458 -6.30 5.75 -40.48
N ASP A 459 -7.16 5.65 -41.51
CA ASP A 459 -6.96 6.34 -42.79
C ASP A 459 -7.83 7.60 -42.96
N GLY A 460 -8.42 8.06 -41.85
CA GLY A 460 -9.35 9.19 -41.76
C GLY A 460 -10.78 8.87 -42.18
N SER A 461 -11.05 7.63 -42.59
CA SER A 461 -12.42 7.15 -42.90
C SER A 461 -12.86 6.02 -41.99
N GLY A 462 -12.20 5.84 -40.85
CA GLY A 462 -12.43 4.78 -39.89
C GLY A 462 -11.95 3.41 -40.35
N ASN A 463 -11.12 3.31 -41.40
CA ASN A 463 -10.49 2.04 -41.77
C ASN A 463 -9.10 1.94 -41.15
N PHE A 464 -8.87 0.84 -40.44
CA PHE A 464 -7.68 0.62 -39.65
C PHE A 464 -6.74 -0.41 -40.27
N ALA A 465 -5.44 -0.19 -40.08
CA ALA A 465 -4.39 -1.16 -40.37
C ALA A 465 -3.38 -1.23 -39.22
N VAL A 466 -2.90 -2.44 -38.90
CA VAL A 466 -1.84 -2.61 -37.90
C VAL A 466 -0.57 -1.89 -38.35
N SER A 467 -0.06 -1.01 -37.49
CA SER A 467 1.23 -0.35 -37.64
C SER A 467 2.34 -1.39 -37.71
N LYS A 468 3.30 -1.16 -38.60
CA LYS A 468 4.53 -1.96 -38.70
C LYS A 468 5.70 -1.29 -37.98
N GLU A 469 5.46 -0.13 -37.38
CA GLU A 469 6.49 0.59 -36.67
C GLU A 469 6.79 -0.10 -35.34
N PRO A 470 8.06 -0.27 -34.99
CA PRO A 470 8.44 -0.86 -33.72
C PRO A 470 8.08 0.06 -32.56
N GLY A 471 7.97 -0.52 -31.35
CA GLY A 471 7.75 0.22 -30.12
C GLY A 471 6.42 -0.14 -29.48
N LEU A 472 5.33 0.33 -30.06
CA LEU A 472 3.97 0.11 -29.55
C LEU A 472 3.28 -1.13 -30.10
N SER A 473 3.71 -1.66 -31.26
CA SER A 473 3.06 -2.80 -31.91
C SER A 473 3.99 -4.00 -32.11
N GLY A 474 3.44 -5.20 -32.00
CA GLY A 474 4.06 -6.46 -32.44
C GLY A 474 4.88 -7.21 -31.38
N PHE A 475 5.10 -6.64 -30.21
CA PHE A 475 5.79 -7.32 -29.09
C PHE A 475 4.78 -7.81 -28.07
N SER A 476 4.92 -9.06 -27.65
CA SER A 476 4.16 -9.60 -26.52
C SER A 476 4.51 -8.81 -25.26
N ALA A 477 3.49 -8.23 -24.66
CA ALA A 477 3.58 -7.56 -23.37
C ALA A 477 2.40 -8.01 -22.53
N TYR A 478 2.44 -7.64 -21.26
CA TYR A 478 1.35 -7.87 -20.33
C TYR A 478 0.80 -6.50 -19.98
N THR A 479 0.13 -5.86 -20.93
CA THR A 479 -0.29 -4.47 -20.80
C THR A 479 -1.66 -4.37 -20.16
N MET A 480 -1.68 -3.93 -18.91
CA MET A 480 -2.90 -3.75 -18.12
C MET A 480 -3.49 -2.37 -18.38
N GLY A 481 -2.67 -1.32 -18.33
CA GLY A 481 -3.11 0.07 -18.42
C GLY A 481 -2.21 0.91 -19.31
N SER A 482 -2.75 2.03 -19.81
CA SER A 482 -2.03 2.96 -20.67
C SER A 482 -2.38 4.42 -20.38
N SER A 483 -1.35 5.27 -20.25
CA SER A 483 -1.51 6.70 -19.92
C SER A 483 -0.61 7.54 -20.82
N LEU A 484 -1.21 8.50 -21.54
CA LEU A 484 -0.56 9.35 -22.53
C LEU A 484 -0.31 10.76 -21.96
N ALA A 485 0.90 11.29 -22.12
CA ALA A 485 1.23 12.65 -21.71
C ALA A 485 2.44 13.25 -22.46
N ASP A 486 2.50 14.59 -22.50
CA ASP A 486 3.72 15.37 -22.75
C ASP A 486 4.36 15.69 -21.39
N TYR A 487 4.90 14.66 -20.73
CA TYR A 487 5.23 14.70 -19.30
C TYR A 487 6.36 15.68 -18.96
N ASP A 488 7.20 16.03 -19.93
CA ASP A 488 8.31 16.95 -19.80
C ASP A 488 8.10 18.27 -20.56
N ASN A 489 6.92 18.52 -21.11
CA ASN A 489 6.60 19.77 -21.80
C ASN A 489 7.53 20.08 -23.00
N GLU A 490 8.13 19.06 -23.62
CA GLU A 490 9.00 19.22 -24.80
C GLU A 490 8.20 19.12 -26.12
N GLY A 491 6.88 18.92 -26.04
CA GLY A 491 6.02 18.73 -27.19
C GLY A 491 6.16 17.35 -27.83
N VAL A 492 6.60 16.35 -27.05
CA VAL A 492 6.79 14.97 -27.52
C VAL A 492 5.94 14.02 -26.68
N TRP A 493 5.01 13.35 -27.33
CA TRP A 493 4.10 12.43 -26.65
C TRP A 493 4.83 11.20 -26.11
N SER A 494 4.43 10.79 -24.90
CA SER A 494 4.89 9.58 -24.25
C SER A 494 3.70 8.76 -23.75
N LEU A 495 3.70 7.46 -24.04
CA LEU A 495 2.70 6.51 -23.58
C LEU A 495 3.33 5.59 -22.53
N TYR A 496 2.91 5.72 -21.28
CA TYR A 496 3.29 4.80 -20.21
C TYR A 496 2.39 3.57 -20.24
N LEU A 497 3.00 2.39 -20.26
CA LEU A 497 2.34 1.09 -20.26
C LEU A 497 2.56 0.40 -18.93
N SER A 498 1.47 0.21 -18.18
CA SER A 498 1.48 -0.58 -16.96
C SER A 498 1.58 -2.07 -17.31
N ASN A 499 2.67 -2.70 -16.90
CA ASN A 499 2.99 -4.10 -17.15
C ASN A 499 3.50 -4.79 -15.87
N MET A 500 4.03 -6.01 -16.03
CA MET A 500 4.62 -6.82 -14.95
C MET A 500 6.12 -6.59 -14.76
N SER A 501 6.53 -5.60 -13.97
CA SER A 501 7.93 -5.55 -13.53
C SER A 501 8.15 -6.61 -12.46
N SER A 502 8.89 -7.67 -12.78
CA SER A 502 9.16 -8.75 -11.84
C SER A 502 10.62 -9.17 -11.83
N GLU A 503 11.23 -8.96 -10.69
CA GLU A 503 12.62 -9.36 -10.42
C GLU A 503 12.77 -10.88 -10.41
N GLN A 504 11.74 -11.60 -9.96
CA GLN A 504 11.68 -13.06 -9.97
C GLN A 504 11.63 -13.57 -11.41
N GLY A 505 10.91 -12.89 -12.30
CA GLY A 505 10.92 -13.17 -13.74
C GLY A 505 12.29 -12.96 -14.37
N GLN A 506 12.91 -11.79 -14.12
CA GLN A 506 14.26 -11.47 -14.58
C GLN A 506 15.29 -12.50 -14.10
N ARG A 507 15.23 -12.86 -12.82
CA ARG A 507 16.10 -13.86 -12.21
C ARG A 507 15.94 -15.24 -12.86
N MET A 508 14.71 -15.66 -13.15
CA MET A 508 14.45 -16.94 -13.80
C MET A 508 15.06 -17.01 -15.21
N LEU A 509 15.20 -15.87 -15.90
CA LEU A 509 15.85 -15.77 -17.21
C LEU A 509 17.37 -15.80 -17.16
N GLU A 510 18.00 -15.53 -16.02
CA GLU A 510 19.45 -15.69 -15.86
C GLU A 510 19.87 -17.16 -15.64
N LEU A 511 18.92 -18.04 -15.28
CA LEU A 511 19.21 -19.45 -15.08
C LEU A 511 19.46 -20.18 -16.41
N PRO A 512 20.28 -21.26 -16.40
CA PRO A 512 20.38 -22.15 -17.55
C PRO A 512 19.01 -22.77 -17.85
N THR A 513 18.41 -22.37 -18.97
CA THR A 513 17.11 -22.86 -19.44
C THR A 513 17.26 -23.57 -20.78
N SER A 514 16.27 -24.37 -21.17
CA SER A 514 16.26 -25.08 -22.46
C SER A 514 15.70 -24.26 -23.62
N ILE A 515 15.24 -23.02 -23.36
CA ILE A 515 14.68 -22.13 -24.38
C ILE A 515 15.78 -21.45 -25.22
N SER A 516 15.46 -21.10 -26.47
CA SER A 516 16.37 -20.36 -27.33
C SER A 516 16.63 -18.93 -26.84
N GLU A 517 17.66 -18.28 -27.38
CA GLU A 517 17.96 -16.89 -27.05
C GLU A 517 16.87 -15.92 -27.54
N GLU A 518 16.23 -16.22 -28.68
CA GLU A 518 15.12 -15.42 -29.21
C GLU A 518 13.92 -15.47 -28.26
N MET A 519 13.56 -16.66 -27.77
CA MET A 519 12.49 -16.82 -26.79
C MET A 519 12.86 -16.21 -25.44
N ARG A 520 14.14 -16.32 -25.02
CA ARG A 520 14.63 -15.65 -23.81
C ARG A 520 14.45 -14.15 -23.90
N GLN A 521 14.74 -13.52 -25.05
CA GLN A 521 14.52 -12.09 -25.26
C GLN A 521 13.04 -11.73 -25.17
N ARG A 522 12.14 -12.54 -25.76
CA ARG A 522 10.70 -12.34 -25.68
C ARG A 522 10.17 -12.39 -24.24
N VAL A 523 10.55 -13.42 -23.48
CA VAL A 523 10.19 -13.51 -22.06
C VAL A 523 10.89 -12.41 -21.24
N GLY A 524 12.07 -11.96 -21.67
CA GLY A 524 12.77 -10.81 -21.11
C GLY A 524 11.97 -9.51 -21.18
N ILE A 525 11.34 -9.23 -22.32
CA ILE A 525 10.44 -8.07 -22.49
C ILE A 525 9.26 -8.18 -21.51
N ILE A 526 8.64 -9.36 -21.43
CA ILE A 526 7.54 -9.64 -20.52
C ILE A 526 7.94 -9.44 -19.04
N ALA A 527 9.13 -9.87 -18.65
CA ALA A 527 9.65 -9.74 -17.29
C ALA A 527 10.25 -8.37 -16.97
N GLN A 528 10.59 -7.56 -17.99
CA GLN A 528 11.13 -6.21 -17.82
C GLN A 528 10.08 -5.29 -17.21
N GLY A 529 8.81 -5.53 -17.55
CA GLY A 529 7.69 -4.85 -16.96
C GLY A 529 7.37 -3.55 -17.65
N ASN A 530 7.22 -2.49 -16.87
CA ASN A 530 6.58 -1.25 -17.30
C ASN A 530 7.38 -0.54 -18.39
N GLY A 531 6.67 0.05 -19.35
CA GLY A 531 7.24 0.75 -20.49
C GLY A 531 6.86 2.22 -20.51
N LEU A 532 7.71 3.07 -21.08
CA LEU A 532 7.46 4.48 -21.31
C LEU A 532 7.88 4.76 -22.73
N HIS A 533 6.94 4.60 -23.65
CA HIS A 533 7.21 4.72 -25.07
C HIS A 533 7.11 6.17 -25.47
N ARG A 534 8.23 6.76 -25.89
CA ARG A 534 8.30 8.15 -26.37
C ARG A 534 8.27 8.17 -27.90
N GLN A 535 7.50 9.09 -28.46
CA GLN A 535 7.43 9.30 -29.90
C GLN A 535 8.75 9.85 -30.44
N GLY A 536 9.25 9.31 -31.56
CA GLY A 536 10.45 9.77 -32.24
C GLY A 536 10.31 9.74 -33.76
N ASP A 537 11.36 10.18 -34.46
CA ASP A 537 11.34 10.35 -35.93
C ASP A 537 11.06 9.06 -36.75
N ALA A 538 11.26 7.88 -36.15
CA ALA A 538 11.18 6.58 -36.82
C ALA A 538 10.28 5.58 -36.06
N GLY A 539 9.32 6.10 -35.28
CA GLY A 539 8.39 5.33 -34.46
C GLY A 539 8.58 5.57 -32.97
N TRP A 540 8.06 4.64 -32.17
CA TRP A 540 8.01 4.77 -30.71
C TRP A 540 9.16 3.99 -30.06
N LEU A 541 9.80 4.60 -29.06
CA LEU A 541 10.95 4.00 -28.37
C LEU A 541 10.67 3.90 -26.87
N ASP A 542 10.84 2.71 -26.31
CA ASP A 542 10.77 2.54 -24.85
C ASP A 542 11.96 3.24 -24.17
N HIS A 543 11.63 4.11 -23.24
CA HIS A 543 12.53 4.92 -22.44
C HIS A 543 12.33 4.70 -20.94
N ALA A 544 11.52 3.73 -20.49
CA ALA A 544 11.18 3.59 -19.06
C ALA A 544 12.40 3.36 -18.15
N THR A 545 13.35 2.52 -18.58
CA THR A 545 14.56 2.26 -17.78
C THR A 545 15.45 3.50 -17.71
N ALA A 546 15.61 4.23 -18.82
CA ALA A 546 16.42 5.44 -18.88
C ALA A 546 15.75 6.59 -18.09
N ALA A 547 14.43 6.70 -18.18
CA ALA A 547 13.64 7.63 -17.41
C ALA A 547 13.51 7.25 -15.93
N GLY A 548 13.87 6.04 -15.49
CA GLY A 548 13.77 5.63 -14.08
C GLY A 548 12.37 5.23 -13.60
N CYS A 549 11.45 4.89 -14.50
CA CYS A 549 10.07 4.49 -14.17
C CYS A 549 9.70 3.05 -14.61
N ALA A 550 10.65 2.23 -15.07
CA ALA A 550 10.39 0.84 -15.44
C ALA A 550 10.02 -0.06 -14.24
N GLU A 551 10.66 0.18 -13.09
CA GLU A 551 10.56 -0.65 -11.89
C GLU A 551 9.38 -0.25 -11.01
N ALA A 552 8.17 -0.40 -11.55
CA ALA A 552 6.93 -0.10 -10.85
C ALA A 552 6.19 -1.36 -10.36
N GLN A 553 6.88 -2.45 -10.01
CA GLN A 553 6.21 -3.67 -9.53
C GLN A 553 5.18 -4.23 -10.53
N TRP A 554 4.20 -5.04 -10.09
CA TRP A 554 3.15 -5.57 -10.96
C TRP A 554 1.99 -4.57 -11.08
N SER A 555 2.06 -3.75 -12.13
CA SER A 555 1.25 -2.55 -12.26
C SER A 555 -0.09 -2.76 -12.94
N TRP A 556 -1.06 -1.94 -12.54
CA TRP A 556 -2.41 -1.87 -13.10
C TRP A 556 -2.72 -0.46 -13.61
N GLY A 557 -3.40 0.37 -12.82
CA GLY A 557 -3.67 1.76 -13.15
C GLY A 557 -2.43 2.63 -13.05
N SER A 558 -2.38 3.64 -13.92
CA SER A 558 -1.36 4.69 -13.93
C SER A 558 -2.01 6.03 -14.27
N ALA A 559 -1.46 7.15 -13.81
CA ALA A 559 -1.85 8.48 -14.29
C ALA A 559 -0.68 9.47 -14.20
N PHE A 560 -0.60 10.34 -15.20
CA PHE A 560 0.25 11.53 -15.18
C PHE A 560 -0.50 12.69 -14.54
N PHE A 561 0.14 13.41 -13.61
CA PHE A 561 -0.44 14.55 -12.92
C PHE A 561 0.64 15.43 -12.30
N ASP A 562 0.28 16.63 -11.89
CA ASP A 562 1.20 17.60 -11.28
C ASP A 562 0.83 17.82 -9.81
N PRO A 563 1.38 17.01 -8.88
CA PRO A 563 1.08 17.11 -7.46
C PRO A 563 1.72 18.33 -6.79
N ASP A 564 2.77 18.92 -7.37
CA ASP A 564 3.55 20.01 -6.77
C ASP A 564 3.33 21.39 -7.41
N GLY A 565 2.63 21.41 -8.53
CA GLY A 565 2.21 22.60 -9.24
C GLY A 565 3.36 23.26 -10.01
N ASP A 566 4.45 22.54 -10.26
CA ASP A 566 5.62 23.07 -10.96
C ASP A 566 5.56 22.90 -12.48
N GLY A 567 4.61 22.13 -12.97
CA GLY A 567 4.27 21.98 -14.37
C GLY A 567 4.79 20.76 -15.07
N ASP A 568 5.76 20.08 -14.49
CA ASP A 568 6.21 18.81 -15.03
C ASP A 568 5.29 17.72 -14.48
N LEU A 569 4.86 16.79 -15.34
CA LEU A 569 3.96 15.74 -14.90
C LEU A 569 4.76 14.63 -14.23
N ASP A 570 4.36 14.30 -13.01
CA ASP A 570 4.74 13.11 -12.26
C ASP A 570 3.85 11.94 -12.65
N LEU A 571 4.22 10.73 -12.22
CA LEU A 571 3.54 9.50 -12.60
C LEU A 571 3.19 8.65 -11.37
N ALA A 572 1.90 8.52 -11.06
CA ALA A 572 1.41 7.56 -10.07
C ALA A 572 1.11 6.21 -10.74
N VAL A 573 1.49 5.10 -10.08
CA VAL A 573 1.28 3.74 -10.57
C VAL A 573 0.78 2.84 -9.44
N THR A 574 -0.31 2.11 -9.69
CA THR A 574 -0.90 1.18 -8.72
C THR A 574 -0.47 -0.25 -8.93
N ASN A 575 -0.21 -0.95 -7.83
CA ASN A 575 0.46 -2.26 -7.88
C ASN A 575 -0.22 -3.33 -7.02
N GLY A 576 0.28 -4.57 -7.13
CA GLY A 576 -0.22 -5.73 -6.41
C GLY A 576 -1.25 -6.52 -7.17
N PHE A 577 -1.05 -7.84 -7.25
CA PHE A 577 -2.04 -8.72 -7.87
C PHE A 577 -3.08 -9.18 -6.84
N ALA A 578 -2.71 -9.96 -5.83
CA ALA A 578 -3.63 -10.28 -4.75
C ALA A 578 -2.94 -10.71 -3.44
N SER A 579 -3.25 -9.97 -2.38
CA SER A 579 -2.74 -10.20 -1.03
C SER A 579 -3.65 -11.10 -0.20
N HIS A 580 -3.12 -12.21 0.29
CA HIS A 580 -3.83 -13.07 1.23
C HIS A 580 -3.93 -12.40 2.61
N SER A 581 -5.08 -12.52 3.29
CA SER A 581 -5.27 -11.94 4.63
C SER A 581 -4.33 -12.48 5.73
N ASN A 582 -3.61 -13.57 5.47
CA ASN A 582 -2.65 -14.16 6.40
C ASN A 582 -1.27 -14.07 5.72
N PRO A 583 -0.43 -13.12 6.14
CA PRO A 583 0.86 -12.85 5.50
C PRO A 583 1.87 -13.98 5.68
N ASN A 584 1.58 -15.01 6.49
CA ASN A 584 2.46 -16.18 6.63
C ASN A 584 2.24 -17.22 5.53
N HIS A 585 1.23 -17.06 4.67
CA HIS A 585 1.09 -17.92 3.50
C HIS A 585 2.12 -17.53 2.42
N PRO A 586 2.51 -18.48 1.56
CA PRO A 586 3.50 -18.23 0.52
C PRO A 586 3.02 -17.23 -0.53
N ASP A 587 3.97 -16.54 -1.15
CA ASP A 587 3.75 -15.83 -2.41
C ASP A 587 4.12 -16.74 -3.59
N TRP A 588 3.18 -16.90 -4.54
CA TRP A 588 3.31 -17.82 -5.66
C TRP A 588 3.97 -17.21 -6.91
N GLN A 589 4.48 -15.99 -6.86
CA GLN A 589 5.10 -15.32 -8.02
C GLN A 589 6.26 -16.12 -8.65
N THR A 590 7.14 -16.75 -7.86
CA THR A 590 8.22 -17.60 -8.41
C THR A 590 7.67 -18.83 -9.15
N TYR A 591 6.58 -19.41 -8.65
CA TYR A 591 5.89 -20.51 -9.32
C TYR A 591 5.29 -20.06 -10.65
N TYR A 592 4.68 -18.87 -10.68
CA TYR A 592 4.16 -18.26 -11.90
C TYR A 592 5.23 -18.13 -12.99
N TRP A 593 6.41 -17.56 -12.68
CA TRP A 593 7.47 -17.40 -13.68
C TRP A 593 8.06 -18.70 -14.21
N ARG A 594 8.03 -19.77 -13.40
CA ARG A 594 8.39 -21.11 -13.89
C ARG A 594 7.39 -21.64 -14.90
N GLN A 595 6.10 -21.33 -14.70
CA GLN A 595 5.08 -21.66 -15.66
C GLN A 595 5.29 -20.87 -16.96
N VAL A 596 5.60 -19.57 -16.88
CA VAL A 596 5.93 -18.75 -18.07
C VAL A 596 7.09 -19.37 -18.87
N LEU A 597 8.14 -19.85 -18.20
CA LEU A 597 9.24 -20.54 -18.87
C LEU A 597 8.87 -21.93 -19.44
N ASP A 598 8.00 -22.70 -18.77
CA ASP A 598 7.48 -23.96 -19.33
C ASP A 598 6.62 -23.69 -20.56
N ASP A 599 5.76 -22.67 -20.52
CA ASP A 599 4.93 -22.23 -21.63
C ASP A 599 5.79 -21.73 -22.80
N ALA A 600 6.86 -20.99 -22.53
CA ALA A 600 7.84 -20.56 -23.52
C ALA A 600 8.49 -21.76 -24.24
N LEU A 601 8.96 -22.75 -23.48
CA LEU A 601 9.56 -23.97 -24.04
C LEU A 601 8.56 -24.78 -24.87
N ARG A 602 7.32 -24.93 -24.37
CA ARG A 602 6.26 -25.62 -25.10
C ARG A 602 5.95 -24.95 -26.42
N LEU A 603 5.89 -23.62 -26.43
CA LEU A 603 5.65 -22.83 -27.63
C LEU A 603 6.74 -23.09 -28.68
N GLU A 604 8.02 -23.07 -28.29
CA GLU A 604 9.14 -23.40 -29.19
C GLU A 604 9.09 -24.85 -29.71
N GLU A 605 8.69 -25.80 -28.86
CA GLU A 605 8.56 -27.22 -29.21
C GLU A 605 7.28 -27.54 -30.01
N GLY A 606 6.41 -26.56 -30.25
CA GLY A 606 5.12 -26.73 -30.91
C GLY A 606 4.14 -27.61 -30.12
N GLN A 607 4.27 -27.62 -28.79
CA GLN A 607 3.41 -28.37 -27.87
C GLN A 607 2.23 -27.52 -27.41
N LEU A 608 1.11 -28.17 -27.09
CA LEU A 608 0.00 -27.52 -26.39
C LEU A 608 0.46 -27.13 -24.97
N SER A 609 0.12 -25.90 -24.58
CA SER A 609 0.37 -25.40 -23.23
C SER A 609 -0.54 -26.09 -22.21
N ARG A 610 -0.20 -25.92 -20.92
CA ARG A 610 -1.03 -26.39 -19.81
C ARG A 610 -1.39 -25.23 -18.93
N ASN A 611 -2.68 -25.02 -18.71
CA ASN A 611 -3.12 -24.04 -17.73
C ASN A 611 -3.05 -24.62 -16.31
N VAL A 612 -1.87 -24.59 -15.71
CA VAL A 612 -1.62 -25.21 -14.39
C VAL A 612 -2.34 -24.45 -13.26
N ASN A 613 -2.69 -23.18 -13.47
CA ASN A 613 -3.48 -22.35 -12.55
C ASN A 613 -4.92 -22.88 -12.35
N LEU A 614 -5.47 -23.62 -13.33
CA LEU A 614 -6.76 -24.31 -13.18
C LEU A 614 -6.62 -25.68 -12.51
N ASP A 615 -5.46 -26.30 -12.62
CA ASP A 615 -5.26 -27.71 -12.26
C ASP A 615 -4.68 -27.92 -10.85
N THR A 616 -4.12 -26.88 -10.21
CA THR A 616 -3.44 -27.01 -8.91
C THR A 616 -3.98 -26.01 -7.89
N LYS A 617 -4.41 -26.53 -6.73
CA LYS A 617 -4.91 -25.71 -5.62
C LYS A 617 -3.76 -25.17 -4.78
N PHE A 618 -3.67 -23.85 -4.62
CA PHE A 618 -2.61 -23.18 -3.88
C PHE A 618 -3.16 -22.16 -2.88
N GLN A 619 -2.78 -22.27 -1.60
CA GLN A 619 -3.12 -21.25 -0.59
C GLN A 619 -1.98 -20.24 -0.50
N GLY A 620 -2.30 -18.95 -0.69
CA GLY A 620 -1.37 -17.85 -0.43
C GLY A 620 -1.60 -16.61 -1.29
N SER A 621 -0.67 -15.66 -1.18
CA SER A 621 -0.67 -14.46 -1.99
C SER A 621 -0.19 -14.79 -3.40
N PHE A 622 -0.56 -13.95 -4.35
CA PHE A 622 0.02 -13.99 -5.67
C PHE A 622 0.47 -12.57 -5.96
N ASN A 623 1.77 -12.35 -5.83
CA ASN A 623 2.38 -11.04 -5.90
C ASN A 623 1.64 -10.00 -5.05
N GLY A 624 1.47 -10.34 -3.77
CA GLY A 624 0.75 -9.55 -2.80
C GLY A 624 1.68 -8.66 -1.97
N PHE A 625 1.09 -7.71 -1.25
CA PHE A 625 1.77 -6.73 -0.38
C PHE A 625 2.74 -5.84 -1.13
N GLU A 626 2.50 -5.65 -2.43
CA GLU A 626 3.13 -4.63 -3.23
C GLU A 626 2.63 -3.24 -2.84
N ARG A 627 3.45 -2.25 -3.16
CA ARG A 627 3.10 -0.86 -2.91
C ARG A 627 2.78 -0.16 -4.19
N ASP A 628 1.89 0.80 -4.13
CA ASP A 628 1.86 1.82 -5.17
C ASP A 628 3.18 2.60 -5.22
N CYS A 629 3.50 3.09 -6.41
CA CYS A 629 4.68 3.91 -6.67
C CYS A 629 4.22 5.30 -7.11
N LEU A 630 4.96 6.32 -6.68
CA LEU A 630 4.89 7.65 -7.28
C LEU A 630 6.26 7.98 -7.84
N PHE A 631 6.35 8.10 -9.15
CA PHE A 631 7.54 8.51 -9.87
C PHE A 631 7.53 10.03 -10.03
N TRP A 632 8.42 10.66 -9.27
CA TRP A 632 8.64 12.09 -9.26
C TRP A 632 9.58 12.49 -10.39
N ASN A 633 9.09 13.28 -11.33
CA ASN A 633 9.85 13.85 -12.42
C ASN A 633 10.87 14.85 -11.86
N MET A 634 12.15 14.60 -12.05
CA MET A 634 13.20 15.55 -11.68
C MET A 634 13.44 16.47 -12.87
N ASP A 635 13.52 17.78 -12.62
CA ASP A 635 14.02 18.72 -13.62
C ASP A 635 15.34 18.17 -14.22
N GLY A 636 15.58 18.42 -15.52
CA GLY A 636 16.67 17.83 -16.33
C GLY A 636 18.11 18.19 -15.91
N SER A 637 18.38 18.24 -14.61
CA SER A 637 19.66 18.51 -13.97
C SER A 637 20.61 17.31 -14.00
N ASP A 638 20.27 16.20 -14.65
CA ASP A 638 21.24 15.15 -15.01
C ASP A 638 22.42 15.79 -15.80
N PRO A 639 23.69 15.57 -15.41
CA PRO A 639 24.84 15.91 -16.25
C PRO A 639 24.80 15.34 -17.67
N HIS A 640 23.94 14.35 -17.96
CA HIS A 640 23.66 13.83 -19.30
C HIS A 640 22.49 14.51 -20.05
N GLY A 641 21.71 15.37 -19.37
CA GLY A 641 20.67 16.20 -19.98
C GLY A 641 19.31 15.52 -20.23
N GLU A 642 19.08 14.31 -19.71
CA GLU A 642 17.77 13.64 -19.76
C GLU A 642 17.01 13.86 -18.43
N ARG A 643 15.70 14.14 -18.50
CA ARG A 643 14.85 14.22 -17.30
C ARG A 643 14.61 12.81 -16.76
N CYS A 644 14.71 12.63 -15.45
CA CYS A 644 14.59 11.32 -14.82
C CYS A 644 13.55 11.32 -13.69
N PHE A 645 12.81 10.25 -13.58
CA PHE A 645 11.90 9.95 -12.49
C PHE A 645 12.63 9.36 -11.29
N VAL A 646 12.15 9.70 -10.11
CA VAL A 646 12.56 9.13 -8.82
C VAL A 646 11.33 8.58 -8.11
N GLU A 647 11.34 7.30 -7.73
CA GLU A 647 10.28 6.74 -6.89
C GLU A 647 10.28 7.44 -5.52
N ALA A 648 9.20 8.13 -5.18
CA ALA A 648 9.05 9.00 -4.01
C ALA A 648 7.74 8.74 -3.23
N GLY A 649 7.05 7.63 -3.49
CA GLY A 649 5.78 7.28 -2.87
C GLY A 649 5.83 7.34 -1.35
N TRP A 650 6.89 6.79 -0.72
CA TRP A 650 7.00 6.79 0.74
C TRP A 650 7.23 8.20 1.31
N LEU A 651 8.00 9.02 0.61
CA LEU A 651 8.23 10.41 1.05
C LEU A 651 6.93 11.19 1.08
N LEU A 652 6.09 10.97 0.07
CA LEU A 652 4.92 11.77 -0.21
C LEU A 652 3.65 11.21 0.43
N GLY A 653 3.70 10.01 1.01
CA GLY A 653 2.56 9.39 1.69
C GLY A 653 1.65 8.56 0.79
N LEU A 654 2.17 8.12 -0.37
CA LEU A 654 1.46 7.35 -1.40
C LEU A 654 2.05 5.93 -1.58
N ASP A 655 2.74 5.37 -0.59
CA ASP A 655 3.32 4.02 -0.63
C ASP A 655 2.43 2.94 0.00
N GLY A 656 1.12 3.08 -0.11
CA GLY A 656 0.17 2.17 0.52
C GLY A 656 0.37 0.72 0.07
N GLU A 657 0.50 -0.21 1.03
CA GLU A 657 0.51 -1.66 0.78
C GLU A 657 -0.93 -2.18 0.67
N HIS A 658 -1.53 -2.01 -0.48
CA HIS A 658 -2.84 -2.53 -0.82
C HIS A 658 -2.85 -2.96 -2.30
N ASP A 659 -3.81 -3.79 -2.70
CA ASP A 659 -3.84 -4.29 -4.08
C ASP A 659 -4.58 -3.27 -4.95
N GLY A 660 -3.84 -2.33 -5.53
CA GLY A 660 -4.35 -1.24 -6.35
C GLY A 660 -4.91 -1.70 -7.70
N ARG A 661 -5.86 -0.97 -8.27
CA ARG A 661 -6.47 -1.26 -9.59
C ARG A 661 -6.57 -0.03 -10.47
N ALA A 662 -7.37 0.94 -10.06
CA ALA A 662 -7.67 2.13 -10.85
C ALA A 662 -7.38 3.35 -9.99
N LEU A 663 -6.87 4.43 -10.59
CA LEU A 663 -6.56 5.68 -9.90
C LEU A 663 -6.93 6.86 -10.79
N ALA A 664 -7.38 7.96 -10.17
CA ALA A 664 -7.79 9.18 -10.85
C ALA A 664 -7.32 10.41 -10.07
N PRO A 665 -6.54 11.31 -10.68
CA PRO A 665 -6.28 12.65 -10.16
C PRO A 665 -7.55 13.52 -10.21
N LEU A 666 -7.83 14.29 -9.16
CA LEU A 666 -9.00 15.16 -9.06
C LEU A 666 -8.75 16.31 -8.06
N ASP A 667 -9.72 17.20 -7.88
CA ASP A 667 -9.74 18.21 -6.81
C ASP A 667 -11.10 18.08 -6.14
N PHE A 668 -11.16 17.28 -5.06
CA PHE A 668 -12.45 16.90 -4.48
C PHE A 668 -12.96 17.94 -3.47
N ASP A 669 -12.09 18.79 -2.93
CA ASP A 669 -12.48 19.82 -1.95
C ASP A 669 -12.58 21.23 -2.57
N GLY A 670 -12.17 21.38 -3.83
CA GLY A 670 -12.26 22.59 -4.65
C GLY A 670 -11.17 23.61 -4.34
N ASP A 671 -10.14 23.26 -3.57
CA ASP A 671 -9.15 24.21 -3.09
C ASP A 671 -8.14 24.64 -4.17
N GLY A 672 -8.04 23.85 -5.24
CA GLY A 672 -7.28 24.08 -6.46
C GLY A 672 -5.99 23.27 -6.58
N ASP A 673 -5.59 22.50 -5.57
CA ASP A 673 -4.52 21.51 -5.72
C ASP A 673 -5.06 20.17 -6.29
N THR A 674 -4.15 19.26 -6.64
CA THR A 674 -4.53 17.96 -7.23
C THR A 674 -4.46 16.88 -6.16
N ASP A 675 -5.61 16.38 -5.77
CA ASP A 675 -5.87 15.20 -4.95
C ASP A 675 -5.80 13.89 -5.74
N LEU A 676 -5.91 12.76 -5.04
CA LEU A 676 -5.94 11.44 -5.65
C LEU A 676 -7.05 10.54 -5.10
N ALA A 677 -7.84 9.96 -6.01
CA ALA A 677 -8.77 8.87 -5.72
C ALA A 677 -8.17 7.55 -6.24
N LEU A 678 -8.20 6.51 -5.40
CA LEU A 678 -7.56 5.24 -5.67
C LEU A 678 -8.48 4.07 -5.30
N TRP A 679 -8.79 3.24 -6.30
CA TRP A 679 -9.57 2.02 -6.13
C TRP A 679 -8.69 0.80 -5.96
N THR A 680 -8.91 0.08 -4.87
CA THR A 680 -8.11 -1.08 -4.44
C THR A 680 -9.02 -2.29 -4.24
N LEU A 681 -8.46 -3.50 -4.18
CA LEU A 681 -9.24 -4.68 -3.79
C LEU A 681 -9.79 -4.57 -2.36
N GLN A 682 -9.18 -3.74 -1.52
CA GLN A 682 -9.58 -3.48 -0.15
C GLN A 682 -10.62 -2.35 -0.02
N GLY A 683 -10.86 -1.55 -1.07
CA GLY A 683 -11.84 -0.46 -1.14
C GLY A 683 -11.28 0.84 -1.71
N LEU A 684 -12.07 1.91 -1.69
CA LEU A 684 -11.63 3.25 -2.11
C LEU A 684 -10.63 3.80 -1.09
N ARG A 685 -9.62 4.51 -1.60
CA ARG A 685 -8.73 5.39 -0.88
C ARG A 685 -8.84 6.80 -1.47
N LEU A 686 -8.88 7.79 -0.59
CA LEU A 686 -8.85 9.20 -0.94
C LEU A 686 -7.65 9.84 -0.27
N TYR A 687 -6.81 10.48 -1.07
CA TYR A 687 -5.63 11.19 -0.62
C TYR A 687 -5.81 12.67 -0.90
N GLU A 688 -5.86 13.45 0.17
CA GLU A 688 -5.85 14.91 0.12
C GLU A 688 -4.42 15.37 -0.10
N ASN A 689 -4.21 16.25 -1.08
CA ASN A 689 -2.96 16.96 -1.23
C ASN A 689 -2.88 18.10 -0.20
N LEU A 690 -1.75 18.22 0.48
CA LEU A 690 -1.50 19.20 1.54
C LEU A 690 -0.41 20.19 1.13
N SER A 691 -0.11 20.24 -0.15
CA SER A 691 0.77 21.27 -0.73
C SER A 691 0.21 22.65 -0.44
N PRO A 692 1.05 23.70 -0.32
CA PRO A 692 0.53 25.05 -0.30
C PRO A 692 -0.31 25.30 -1.55
N PRO A 693 -1.33 26.18 -1.46
CA PRO A 693 -2.24 26.44 -2.56
C PRO A 693 -1.49 26.73 -3.86
N GLN A 694 -1.64 25.84 -4.82
CA GLN A 694 -1.10 25.98 -6.16
C GLN A 694 -2.07 26.82 -6.99
N THR A 695 -1.56 27.57 -7.96
CA THR A 695 -2.45 28.19 -8.95
C THR A 695 -2.65 27.21 -10.09
N THR A 696 -3.87 26.70 -10.22
CA THR A 696 -4.26 25.74 -11.26
C THR A 696 -5.32 26.35 -12.15
N LEU A 697 -5.13 26.24 -13.46
CA LEU A 697 -6.16 26.53 -14.46
C LEU A 697 -6.78 25.21 -14.93
N ILE A 698 -8.08 25.08 -14.75
CA ILE A 698 -8.89 23.97 -15.26
C ILE A 698 -9.59 24.43 -16.54
N ILE A 699 -9.41 23.70 -17.63
CA ILE A 699 -9.99 24.00 -18.94
C ILE A 699 -10.99 22.91 -19.34
N GLU A 700 -12.23 23.31 -19.63
CA GLU A 700 -13.26 22.50 -20.27
C GLU A 700 -13.35 22.87 -21.76
N PRO A 701 -12.72 22.12 -22.68
CA PRO A 701 -12.98 22.30 -24.11
C PRO A 701 -14.37 21.75 -24.45
N GLN A 702 -15.14 22.47 -25.27
CA GLN A 702 -16.49 22.08 -25.67
C GLN A 702 -16.75 22.35 -27.15
N VAL A 703 -17.41 21.39 -27.80
CA VAL A 703 -18.03 21.55 -29.13
C VAL A 703 -19.53 21.34 -28.95
N LYS A 704 -20.36 22.25 -29.50
CA LYS A 704 -21.82 22.14 -29.41
C LYS A 704 -22.39 21.37 -30.60
N GLY A 705 -23.36 20.50 -30.32
CA GLY A 705 -24.11 19.77 -31.36
C GLY A 705 -23.30 18.67 -32.04
N SER A 706 -22.27 18.16 -31.36
CA SER A 706 -21.47 17.01 -31.74
C SER A 706 -21.32 16.16 -30.48
N SER A 707 -21.61 14.87 -30.58
CA SER A 707 -21.41 13.95 -29.45
C SER A 707 -19.92 13.68 -29.22
N ALA A 708 -19.08 13.74 -30.27
CA ALA A 708 -17.62 13.73 -30.15
C ALA A 708 -17.09 14.81 -29.20
N GLY A 709 -17.79 15.94 -29.13
CA GLY A 709 -17.44 17.04 -28.25
C GLY A 709 -16.01 17.48 -28.54
N ALA A 710 -15.17 17.46 -27.51
CA ALA A 710 -13.75 17.80 -27.62
C ALA A 710 -12.82 16.58 -27.51
N ILE A 711 -13.35 15.35 -27.44
CA ILE A 711 -12.54 14.14 -27.23
C ILE A 711 -11.55 13.96 -28.37
N GLY A 712 -10.26 13.83 -28.04
CA GLY A 712 -9.16 13.83 -29.01
C GLY A 712 -8.51 15.20 -29.24
N ALA A 713 -9.09 16.30 -28.72
CA ALA A 713 -8.48 17.62 -28.84
C ALA A 713 -7.16 17.73 -28.06
N VAL A 714 -6.21 18.52 -28.56
CA VAL A 714 -4.99 18.88 -27.83
C VAL A 714 -5.08 20.34 -27.39
N VAL A 715 -5.02 20.57 -26.08
CA VAL A 715 -5.02 21.92 -25.50
C VAL A 715 -3.60 22.27 -25.07
N SER A 716 -3.11 23.42 -25.52
CA SER A 716 -1.82 23.97 -25.11
C SER A 716 -2.01 25.34 -24.44
N ILE A 717 -1.34 25.57 -23.30
CA ILE A 717 -1.25 26.89 -22.68
C ILE A 717 0.16 27.45 -22.81
N GLU A 718 0.27 28.74 -23.08
CA GLU A 718 1.53 29.44 -23.36
C GLU A 718 1.70 30.63 -22.39
N SER A 719 2.86 30.71 -21.72
CA SER A 719 3.30 31.89 -20.96
C SER A 719 4.80 32.13 -21.10
N GLY A 720 5.17 33.14 -21.88
CA GLY A 720 6.57 33.44 -22.19
C GLY A 720 7.19 32.30 -22.99
N GLU A 721 8.21 31.64 -22.41
CA GLU A 721 8.88 30.47 -23.00
C GLU A 721 8.27 29.13 -22.53
N HIS A 722 7.37 29.16 -21.53
CA HIS A 722 6.73 27.94 -21.03
C HIS A 722 5.52 27.57 -21.88
N ILE A 723 5.50 26.34 -22.38
CA ILE A 723 4.38 25.73 -23.10
C ILE A 723 4.02 24.46 -22.34
N ARG A 724 2.73 24.24 -22.08
CA ARG A 724 2.22 22.99 -21.52
C ARG A 724 1.11 22.46 -22.39
N ARG A 725 1.06 21.15 -22.59
CA ARG A 725 0.13 20.52 -23.54
C ARG A 725 -0.52 19.31 -22.88
N ALA A 726 -1.81 19.11 -23.12
CA ALA A 726 -2.53 17.93 -22.66
C ALA A 726 -3.58 17.48 -23.70
N PRO A 727 -3.72 16.17 -23.94
CA PRO A 727 -4.76 15.62 -24.79
C PRO A 727 -6.06 15.47 -23.97
N PHE A 728 -7.19 15.81 -24.57
CA PHE A 728 -8.50 15.64 -23.95
C PHE A 728 -9.02 14.23 -24.17
N LEU A 729 -8.69 13.35 -23.22
CA LEU A 729 -9.10 11.94 -23.19
C LEU A 729 -9.93 11.69 -21.93
N LEU A 730 -11.05 10.97 -22.05
CA LEU A 730 -11.88 10.61 -20.89
C LEU A 730 -11.37 9.37 -20.15
N VAL A 731 -10.79 8.41 -20.87
CA VAL A 731 -10.37 7.11 -20.32
C VAL A 731 -8.86 6.99 -20.39
N SER A 732 -8.23 6.63 -19.27
CA SER A 732 -6.78 6.40 -19.18
C SER A 732 -6.44 5.37 -18.10
N GLY A 733 -5.19 4.92 -18.03
CA GLY A 733 -4.73 3.96 -17.03
C GLY A 733 -5.43 2.60 -17.20
N PHE A 734 -5.91 2.02 -16.10
CA PHE A 734 -6.65 0.75 -16.08
C PHE A 734 -8.06 1.00 -15.57
N GLN A 735 -9.07 0.85 -16.43
CA GLN A 735 -10.49 0.99 -16.06
C GLN A 735 -10.80 2.29 -15.30
N THR A 736 -10.10 3.38 -15.64
CA THR A 736 -10.35 4.71 -15.07
C THR A 736 -10.99 5.61 -16.12
N GLN A 737 -12.07 6.29 -15.72
CA GLN A 737 -12.53 7.50 -16.38
C GLN A 737 -12.20 8.72 -15.51
N ASN A 738 -11.49 9.68 -16.10
CA ASN A 738 -11.18 10.96 -15.48
C ASN A 738 -12.34 11.94 -15.65
N GLU A 739 -12.27 13.04 -14.91
CA GLU A 739 -13.13 14.20 -15.13
C GLU A 739 -12.99 14.72 -16.57
N ALA A 740 -14.09 15.19 -17.17
CA ALA A 740 -14.10 15.82 -18.49
C ALA A 740 -13.51 17.27 -18.47
N SER A 741 -12.29 17.43 -17.95
CA SER A 741 -11.55 18.69 -17.95
C SER A 741 -10.03 18.46 -17.95
N LEU A 742 -9.26 19.49 -18.34
CA LEU A 742 -7.80 19.47 -18.32
C LEU A 742 -7.26 20.39 -17.24
N ARG A 743 -6.31 19.90 -16.45
CA ARG A 743 -5.68 20.64 -15.37
C ARG A 743 -4.28 21.06 -15.79
N PHE A 744 -4.01 22.35 -15.67
CA PHE A 744 -2.67 22.91 -15.88
C PHE A 744 -2.27 23.66 -14.62
N ALA A 745 -1.16 23.25 -14.00
CA ALA A 745 -0.52 24.11 -13.03
C ALA A 745 -0.04 25.39 -13.73
N THR A 746 0.05 26.48 -12.98
CA THR A 746 0.43 27.79 -13.50
C THR A 746 1.27 28.61 -12.52
N SER A 747 1.60 28.03 -11.35
CA SER A 747 2.27 28.69 -10.23
C SER A 747 3.58 29.40 -10.64
N ASN A 748 4.32 28.81 -11.58
CA ASN A 748 5.56 29.35 -12.16
C ASN A 748 5.39 30.02 -13.54
N MET A 749 4.18 30.05 -14.11
CA MET A 749 3.93 30.63 -15.43
C MET A 749 3.58 32.13 -15.37
N GLY A 750 3.17 32.67 -14.22
CA GLY A 750 2.72 34.07 -14.13
C GLY A 750 1.38 34.28 -14.87
N LYS A 751 1.27 35.29 -15.75
CA LYS A 751 0.05 35.53 -16.52
C LYS A 751 0.05 34.66 -17.79
N ILE A 752 -0.94 33.79 -17.92
CA ILE A 752 -1.15 33.01 -19.14
C ILE A 752 -1.43 33.99 -20.30
N LEU A 753 -0.61 33.89 -21.35
CA LEU A 753 -0.74 34.76 -22.51
C LEU A 753 -1.78 34.22 -23.47
N ARG A 754 -1.82 32.89 -23.63
CA ARG A 754 -2.59 32.23 -24.68
C ARG A 754 -2.95 30.78 -24.34
N ALA A 755 -4.12 30.34 -24.79
CA ALA A 755 -4.46 28.93 -24.96
C ALA A 755 -4.71 28.65 -26.45
N ARG A 756 -4.23 27.50 -26.93
CA ARG A 756 -4.44 26.99 -28.28
C ARG A 756 -5.13 25.64 -28.18
N VAL A 757 -6.23 25.47 -28.90
CA VAL A 757 -6.95 24.20 -28.97
C VAL A 757 -6.85 23.69 -30.39
N GLN A 758 -6.24 22.53 -30.56
CA GLN A 758 -6.29 21.73 -31.79
C GLN A 758 -7.47 20.78 -31.64
N TRP A 759 -8.51 20.99 -32.43
CA TRP A 759 -9.75 20.24 -32.38
C TRP A 759 -9.62 18.90 -33.15
N PRO A 760 -10.47 17.91 -32.84
CA PRO A 760 -10.42 16.60 -33.50
C PRO A 760 -10.63 16.65 -35.02
N ASP A 761 -11.33 17.67 -35.54
CA ASP A 761 -11.53 17.87 -36.99
C ASP A 761 -10.34 18.56 -37.69
N GLY A 762 -9.18 18.63 -37.03
CA GLY A 762 -7.96 19.28 -37.52
C GLY A 762 -7.99 20.81 -37.51
N THR A 763 -9.07 21.44 -37.04
CA THR A 763 -9.11 22.91 -36.93
C THR A 763 -8.38 23.39 -35.67
N GLU A 764 -7.83 24.61 -35.72
CA GLU A 764 -7.12 25.21 -34.59
C GLU A 764 -7.71 26.56 -34.23
N GLU A 765 -7.96 26.77 -32.93
CA GLU A 765 -8.47 28.03 -32.38
C GLU A 765 -7.63 28.52 -31.19
N VAL A 766 -7.68 29.83 -30.93
CA VAL A 766 -6.81 30.50 -29.98
C VAL A 766 -7.60 31.47 -29.11
N TRP A 767 -7.33 31.43 -27.81
CA TRP A 767 -7.83 32.37 -26.80
C TRP A 767 -6.65 33.11 -26.18
N ASP A 768 -6.71 34.43 -26.13
CA ASP A 768 -5.74 35.26 -25.43
C ASP A 768 -6.30 35.70 -24.05
N ASP A 769 -5.43 36.11 -23.13
CA ASP A 769 -5.79 36.71 -21.82
C ASP A 769 -6.62 35.81 -20.87
N LEU A 770 -6.28 34.51 -20.77
CA LEU A 770 -6.89 33.61 -19.79
C LEU A 770 -6.52 33.95 -18.33
N PRO A 771 -7.38 33.64 -17.35
CA PRO A 771 -7.02 33.73 -15.94
C PRO A 771 -5.90 32.75 -15.61
N SER A 772 -5.04 33.12 -14.66
CA SER A 772 -3.97 32.22 -14.16
C SER A 772 -4.47 31.17 -13.18
N GLN A 773 -5.77 31.14 -12.84
CA GLN A 773 -6.32 30.14 -11.93
C GLN A 773 -7.83 30.04 -12.09
N GLY A 774 -8.40 28.95 -11.60
CA GLY A 774 -9.84 28.67 -11.60
C GLY A 774 -10.23 27.81 -12.78
N ARG A 775 -11.54 27.76 -13.08
CA ARG A 775 -12.10 26.89 -14.12
C ARG A 775 -12.70 27.72 -15.25
N VAL A 776 -12.39 27.36 -16.48
CA VAL A 776 -12.87 28.06 -17.68
C VAL A 776 -13.36 27.06 -18.72
N ARG A 777 -14.34 27.50 -19.51
CA ARG A 777 -14.82 26.79 -20.70
C ARG A 777 -14.35 27.47 -21.98
N LEU A 778 -13.82 26.68 -22.89
CA LEU A 778 -13.43 27.09 -24.24
C LEU A 778 -14.39 26.41 -25.23
N GLU A 779 -15.28 27.20 -25.81
CA GLU A 779 -16.28 26.71 -26.76
C GLU A 779 -15.82 26.97 -28.19
N LYS A 780 -15.79 25.93 -29.03
CA LYS A 780 -15.41 26.04 -30.44
C LYS A 780 -16.21 27.11 -31.18
N GLY A 781 -15.54 27.95 -31.95
CA GLY A 781 -16.12 29.07 -32.68
C GLY A 781 -16.39 30.33 -31.85
N GLN A 782 -16.07 30.33 -30.55
CA GLN A 782 -16.14 31.52 -29.68
C GLN A 782 -14.73 32.08 -29.43
N SER A 783 -14.61 33.41 -29.37
CA SER A 783 -13.34 34.08 -29.07
C SER A 783 -13.15 34.41 -27.59
N GLU A 784 -14.20 34.32 -26.78
CA GLU A 784 -14.17 34.61 -25.34
C GLU A 784 -14.34 33.31 -24.54
N HIS A 785 -13.65 33.22 -23.40
CA HIS A 785 -13.81 32.10 -22.46
C HIS A 785 -14.96 32.38 -21.48
N THR A 786 -15.54 31.33 -20.91
CA THR A 786 -16.54 31.45 -19.83
C THR A 786 -15.95 30.95 -18.52
N SER A 787 -15.90 31.78 -17.48
CA SER A 787 -15.48 31.34 -16.14
C SER A 787 -16.57 30.51 -15.46
N ILE A 788 -16.17 29.39 -14.85
CA ILE A 788 -17.04 28.48 -14.12
C ILE A 788 -16.71 28.61 -12.62
N PRO A 789 -17.70 28.90 -11.76
CA PRO A 789 -17.50 28.86 -10.32
C PRO A 789 -17.13 27.45 -9.87
N VAL A 790 -16.02 27.31 -9.15
CA VAL A 790 -15.66 26.06 -8.49
C VAL A 790 -16.13 26.18 -7.04
N PRO A 791 -17.12 25.37 -6.61
CA PRO A 791 -17.53 25.34 -5.22
C PRO A 791 -16.39 24.77 -4.38
N ARG A 792 -16.29 25.22 -3.13
CA ARG A 792 -15.25 24.77 -2.19
C ARG A 792 -15.88 24.21 -0.95
N TRP A 793 -15.26 23.21 -0.36
CA TRP A 793 -15.61 22.79 0.98
C TRP A 793 -15.52 23.99 1.93
N PRO A 794 -16.52 24.17 2.82
CA PRO A 794 -16.43 25.16 3.88
C PRO A 794 -15.26 24.75 4.78
N ARG A 795 -14.12 25.46 4.68
CA ARG A 795 -12.90 25.20 5.46
C ARG A 795 -13.24 24.89 6.91
N LEU A 796 -13.17 23.63 7.30
CA LEU A 796 -13.43 23.21 8.67
C LEU A 796 -12.26 23.55 9.62
N LEU A 797 -11.11 23.98 9.11
CA LEU A 797 -9.91 24.25 9.91
C LEU A 797 -9.05 25.37 9.28
N ASP A 798 -9.25 26.62 9.72
CA ASP A 798 -8.18 27.62 9.66
C ASP A 798 -7.51 27.64 11.05
N PRO A 799 -6.23 27.21 11.20
CA PRO A 799 -5.57 27.08 12.51
C PRO A 799 -5.49 28.38 13.33
N GLY A 800 -5.82 29.54 12.74
CA GLY A 800 -5.60 30.86 13.31
C GLY A 800 -6.83 31.69 13.71
N GLN A 801 -8.08 31.26 13.49
CA GLN A 801 -9.25 32.10 13.79
C GLN A 801 -10.10 31.64 14.98
N PRO A 802 -10.51 32.55 15.90
CA PRO A 802 -11.45 32.23 16.97
C PRO A 802 -12.88 32.07 16.42
N GLN A 803 -13.54 31.01 16.87
CA GLN A 803 -14.83 30.51 16.38
C GLN A 803 -15.99 31.54 16.47
N PRO A 804 -16.89 31.60 15.47
CA PRO A 804 -18.12 32.38 15.59
C PRO A 804 -19.13 31.68 16.52
N ALA A 805 -19.63 32.40 17.51
CA ALA A 805 -20.78 32.00 18.32
C ALA A 805 -22.09 32.40 17.62
N LEU A 806 -23.10 31.52 17.60
CA LEU A 806 -24.47 31.85 17.20
C LEU A 806 -25.48 31.53 18.31
N ASP A 807 -26.62 32.22 18.25
CA ASP A 807 -27.32 32.82 19.39
C ASP A 807 -28.63 32.10 19.81
N ALA A 808 -29.29 32.70 20.80
CA ALA A 808 -30.41 32.16 21.58
C ALA A 808 -31.75 31.96 20.80
N ALA A 809 -31.75 31.87 19.48
CA ALA A 809 -32.96 31.82 18.65
C ALA A 809 -33.36 30.43 18.09
N GLY A 810 -32.65 29.35 18.45
CA GLY A 810 -33.19 27.98 18.35
C GLY A 810 -33.56 27.48 16.95
N ARG A 811 -32.68 27.63 15.96
CA ARG A 811 -32.81 26.93 14.66
C ARG A 811 -31.45 26.42 14.18
N GLY A 812 -31.35 25.09 14.02
CA GLY A 812 -30.23 24.39 13.39
C GLY A 812 -29.30 23.70 14.39
N ILE A 813 -29.25 22.36 14.36
CA ILE A 813 -28.09 21.60 14.84
C ILE A 813 -27.21 21.41 13.60
N ASP A 814 -26.45 22.46 13.26
CA ASP A 814 -25.23 22.33 12.49
C ASP A 814 -24.10 22.34 13.53
N GLY A 815 -23.14 21.42 13.44
CA GLY A 815 -22.15 21.13 14.50
C GLY A 815 -21.53 22.40 15.10
N PRO A 816 -21.78 22.68 16.40
CA PRO A 816 -20.84 22.33 17.47
C PRO A 816 -21.52 21.93 18.81
N HIS A 817 -22.81 21.58 18.81
CA HIS A 817 -23.56 21.28 20.05
C HIS A 817 -23.49 19.82 20.52
N LEU A 818 -22.89 18.93 19.74
CA LEU A 818 -22.59 17.54 20.14
C LEU A 818 -21.16 17.34 20.62
N VAL A 819 -20.32 18.38 20.52
CA VAL A 819 -18.94 18.31 21.00
C VAL A 819 -18.96 18.42 22.52
N GLY A 820 -18.26 17.48 23.15
CA GLY A 820 -17.95 17.51 24.56
C GLY A 820 -17.47 18.86 25.04
N ARG A 821 -17.50 19.07 26.37
CA ARG A 821 -16.73 20.18 26.93
C ARG A 821 -15.29 20.06 26.44
N PRO A 822 -14.68 21.13 25.88
CA PRO A 822 -13.32 21.08 25.39
C PRO A 822 -12.38 20.49 26.46
N GLY A 823 -11.58 19.50 26.08
CA GLY A 823 -10.66 18.82 27.00
C GLY A 823 -11.25 17.63 27.78
N GLN A 824 -12.46 17.15 27.47
CA GLN A 824 -13.01 15.92 28.08
C GLN A 824 -13.58 14.93 27.04
N PRO A 825 -13.12 13.67 27.07
CA PRO A 825 -13.75 12.53 26.41
C PRO A 825 -15.27 12.56 26.51
N THR A 826 -16.00 12.44 25.40
CA THR A 826 -17.48 12.51 25.43
C THR A 826 -18.13 11.36 24.68
N LEU A 827 -19.03 10.67 25.35
CA LEU A 827 -19.90 9.65 24.77
C LEU A 827 -21.23 10.30 24.38
N VAL A 828 -21.61 10.21 23.10
CA VAL A 828 -22.92 10.64 22.59
C VAL A 828 -23.77 9.41 22.30
N LEU A 829 -24.92 9.30 22.98
CA LEU A 829 -25.86 8.20 22.84
C LEU A 829 -27.14 8.63 22.14
N PHE A 830 -27.39 8.08 20.94
CA PHE A 830 -28.62 8.29 20.19
C PHE A 830 -29.64 7.21 20.51
N THR A 831 -30.72 7.61 21.19
CA THR A 831 -31.72 6.70 21.76
C THR A 831 -33.12 7.01 21.22
N ARG A 832 -33.87 6.00 20.79
CA ARG A 832 -35.34 6.13 20.56
C ARG A 832 -36.17 5.97 21.83
N ASP A 833 -35.75 5.06 22.72
CA ASP A 833 -36.37 4.78 24.02
C ASP A 833 -35.50 5.33 25.16
N SER A 834 -36.09 5.67 26.31
CA SER A 834 -35.30 6.10 27.48
C SER A 834 -34.43 4.96 28.02
N ILE A 835 -33.11 5.12 27.98
CA ILE A 835 -32.20 4.27 28.76
C ILE A 835 -32.46 4.58 30.24
N PRO A 836 -32.58 3.58 31.13
CA PRO A 836 -32.71 3.83 32.56
C PRO A 836 -31.51 4.64 33.07
N SER A 837 -31.76 5.81 33.67
CA SER A 837 -30.69 6.70 34.18
C SER A 837 -29.77 6.03 35.21
N ALA A 838 -30.22 4.94 35.85
CA ALA A 838 -29.38 4.13 36.74
C ALA A 838 -28.21 3.45 36.01
N LEU A 839 -28.45 2.98 34.77
CA LEU A 839 -27.47 2.27 33.95
C LEU A 839 -26.38 3.23 33.44
N LEU A 840 -26.79 4.42 32.99
CA LEU A 840 -25.87 5.47 32.56
C LEU A 840 -25.09 6.09 33.74
N ARG A 841 -25.70 6.16 34.93
CA ARG A 841 -24.96 6.52 36.17
C ARG A 841 -23.91 5.48 36.52
N GLN A 842 -24.16 4.19 36.30
CA GLN A 842 -23.17 3.16 36.49
C GLN A 842 -21.97 3.36 35.54
N LEU A 843 -22.23 3.64 34.25
CA LEU A 843 -21.19 3.93 33.26
C LEU A 843 -20.30 5.12 33.69
N LEU A 844 -20.90 6.23 34.14
CA LEU A 844 -20.14 7.38 34.64
C LEU A 844 -19.42 7.14 35.98
N THR A 845 -19.88 6.16 36.77
CA THR A 845 -19.21 5.76 38.01
C THR A 845 -18.00 4.87 37.72
N GLU A 846 -18.10 4.00 36.71
CA GLU A 846 -17.02 3.14 36.24
C GLU A 846 -15.99 3.94 35.41
N HIS A 847 -16.39 5.03 34.75
CA HIS A 847 -15.55 5.87 33.91
C HIS A 847 -15.71 7.38 34.22
N PRO A 848 -15.16 7.88 35.34
CA PRO A 848 -15.35 9.26 35.80
C PRO A 848 -14.72 10.33 34.91
N GLY A 849 -13.87 9.96 33.95
CA GLY A 849 -13.23 10.87 32.98
C GLY A 849 -14.02 11.06 31.68
N VAL A 850 -15.11 10.33 31.48
CA VAL A 850 -15.93 10.40 30.27
C VAL A 850 -17.19 11.20 30.53
N ALA A 851 -17.39 12.29 29.80
CA ALA A 851 -18.65 13.01 29.76
C ALA A 851 -19.68 12.24 28.92
N LEU A 852 -20.96 12.44 29.20
CA LEU A 852 -22.06 11.79 28.50
C LEU A 852 -22.99 12.85 27.94
N THR A 853 -23.50 12.63 26.72
CA THR A 853 -24.59 13.39 26.12
C THR A 853 -25.59 12.38 25.55
N GLN A 854 -26.87 12.57 25.85
CA GLN A 854 -27.93 11.73 25.29
C GLN A 854 -28.71 12.53 24.25
N VAL A 855 -29.05 11.90 23.13
CA VAL A 855 -29.89 12.47 22.05
C VAL A 855 -31.12 11.59 21.88
N SER A 856 -32.29 12.15 22.20
CA SER A 856 -33.58 11.51 22.01
C SER A 856 -34.09 11.73 20.59
N LEU A 857 -34.41 10.65 19.89
CA LEU A 857 -34.86 10.67 18.49
C LEU A 857 -36.37 10.94 18.32
N ASN A 858 -37.14 10.92 19.42
CA ASN A 858 -38.62 10.92 19.39
C ASN A 858 -39.31 11.87 20.38
N GLY A 859 -38.63 12.87 20.98
CA GLY A 859 -39.30 13.68 22.00
C GLY A 859 -38.69 15.04 22.35
N GLU A 860 -39.52 15.87 22.99
CA GLU A 860 -39.17 17.13 23.66
C GLU A 860 -38.02 16.92 24.67
N PRO A 861 -37.14 17.92 24.86
CA PRO A 861 -36.05 17.85 25.84
C PRO A 861 -36.59 17.52 27.24
N ALA A 862 -35.87 16.69 27.99
CA ALA A 862 -36.29 16.31 29.34
C ALA A 862 -36.29 17.53 30.28
N PRO A 863 -37.23 17.62 31.25
CA PRO A 863 -37.24 18.70 32.23
C PRO A 863 -35.96 18.71 33.07
N GLU A 864 -35.42 19.91 33.33
CA GLU A 864 -34.18 20.11 34.10
C GLU A 864 -34.22 19.36 35.45
N GLY A 865 -33.26 18.47 35.69
CA GLY A 865 -32.99 17.89 37.01
C GLY A 865 -33.04 16.37 37.18
N GLU A 866 -33.43 15.58 36.16
CA GLU A 866 -33.49 14.09 36.29
C GLU A 866 -32.13 13.38 36.03
N ALA A 867 -31.27 13.98 35.19
CA ALA A 867 -29.96 13.42 34.83
C ALA A 867 -28.83 14.44 35.01
N PRO A 868 -27.62 14.01 35.44
CA PRO A 868 -26.45 14.90 35.57
C PRO A 868 -25.74 15.21 34.23
N TRP A 869 -26.26 14.71 33.10
CA TRP A 869 -25.77 14.97 31.74
C TRP A 869 -26.83 15.60 30.84
N PRO A 870 -26.44 16.31 29.77
CA PRO A 870 -27.39 16.88 28.80
C PRO A 870 -28.19 15.81 28.05
N ILE A 871 -29.49 16.06 27.89
CA ILE A 871 -30.42 15.27 27.07
C ILE A 871 -30.98 16.19 25.99
N LEU A 872 -30.57 15.96 24.75
CA LEU A 872 -30.96 16.72 23.56
C LEU A 872 -32.10 16.02 22.81
N ALA A 873 -32.83 16.77 22.00
CA ALA A 873 -33.90 16.28 21.15
C ALA A 873 -33.50 16.43 19.67
N MET A 874 -33.70 15.39 18.86
CA MET A 874 -33.50 15.43 17.42
C MET A 874 -34.77 14.98 16.71
N THR A 875 -35.11 15.64 15.59
CA THR A 875 -36.27 15.27 14.77
C THR A 875 -35.99 14.03 13.93
N GLU A 876 -37.03 13.26 13.60
CA GLU A 876 -36.91 12.04 12.80
C GLU A 876 -36.31 12.31 11.40
N GLU A 877 -36.61 13.46 10.81
CA GLU A 877 -36.06 13.86 9.51
C GLU A 877 -34.55 14.13 9.58
N LEU A 878 -34.06 14.79 10.64
CA LEU A 878 -32.63 15.05 10.84
C LEU A 878 -31.87 13.75 11.16
N ALA A 879 -32.50 12.86 11.93
CA ALA A 879 -31.94 11.55 12.25
C ALA A 879 -31.72 10.69 10.98
N LEU A 880 -32.64 10.74 10.02
CA LEU A 880 -32.51 10.00 8.76
C LEU A 880 -31.37 10.52 7.87
N ARG A 881 -31.08 11.83 7.95
CA ARG A 881 -29.92 12.44 7.28
C ARG A 881 -28.61 12.00 7.93
N PHE A 882 -28.58 11.92 9.28
CA PHE A 882 -27.37 11.56 10.03
C PHE A 882 -27.03 10.06 10.01
N PHE A 883 -28.01 9.16 9.81
CA PHE A 883 -27.82 7.69 9.87
C PHE A 883 -27.98 6.96 8.53
N ASP A 884 -27.97 7.70 7.42
CA ASP A 884 -27.98 7.17 6.05
C ASP A 884 -29.12 6.17 5.78
N GLN A 885 -30.36 6.68 5.84
CA GLN A 885 -31.67 6.01 5.60
C GLN A 885 -31.99 4.73 6.39
N ARG A 886 -31.04 4.16 7.13
CA ARG A 886 -31.28 3.05 8.06
C ARG A 886 -32.02 3.62 9.26
N LYS A 887 -33.30 3.27 9.40
CA LYS A 887 -34.06 3.61 10.62
C LYS A 887 -33.29 3.05 11.83
N PRO A 888 -32.91 3.90 12.81
CA PRO A 888 -32.25 3.42 14.02
C PRO A 888 -33.31 2.72 14.87
N ASP A 889 -33.50 1.43 14.62
CA ASP A 889 -34.23 0.56 15.55
C ASP A 889 -33.33 0.17 16.75
N SER A 890 -32.02 0.48 16.67
CA SER A 890 -30.98 0.21 17.66
C SER A 890 -30.35 1.50 18.24
N LEU A 891 -29.88 1.41 19.48
CA LEU A 891 -29.05 2.43 20.13
C LEU A 891 -27.75 2.63 19.33
N THR A 892 -27.46 3.87 18.90
CA THR A 892 -26.16 4.21 18.27
C THR A 892 -25.34 5.08 19.22
N ALA A 893 -24.08 4.69 19.45
CA ALA A 893 -23.16 5.40 20.34
C ALA A 893 -21.95 5.92 19.57
N PHE A 894 -21.50 7.14 19.87
CA PHE A 894 -20.29 7.73 19.33
C PHE A 894 -19.40 8.19 20.48
N ALA A 895 -18.10 7.92 20.39
CA ALA A 895 -17.09 8.49 21.27
C ALA A 895 -16.39 9.64 20.56
N PHE A 896 -16.24 10.75 21.28
CA PHE A 896 -15.46 11.92 20.90
C PHE A 896 -14.28 12.03 21.84
N ASP A 897 -13.09 12.26 21.29
CA ASP A 897 -11.87 12.50 22.07
C ASP A 897 -11.79 13.96 22.56
N ALA A 898 -10.72 14.27 23.30
CA ALA A 898 -10.48 15.61 23.82
C ALA A 898 -10.13 16.65 22.74
N ASN A 899 -9.73 16.19 21.54
CA ASN A 899 -9.36 17.00 20.37
C ASN A 899 -10.53 17.22 19.41
N GLY A 900 -11.65 16.52 19.60
CA GLY A 900 -12.83 16.59 18.76
C GLY A 900 -12.92 15.50 17.69
N ASP A 901 -11.96 14.58 17.64
CA ASP A 901 -12.01 13.40 16.77
C ASP A 901 -13.08 12.43 17.28
N TRP A 902 -13.81 11.79 16.36
CA TRP A 902 -14.96 10.94 16.72
C TRP A 902 -14.90 9.56 16.09
N ARG A 903 -15.51 8.59 16.78
CA ARG A 903 -15.67 7.20 16.30
C ARG A 903 -17.03 6.64 16.68
N ARG A 904 -17.62 5.88 15.76
CA ARG A 904 -18.90 5.18 15.99
C ARG A 904 -18.65 3.83 16.69
N LEU A 905 -19.31 3.60 17.82
CA LEU A 905 -19.04 2.46 18.71
C LEU A 905 -20.00 1.27 18.56
N LEU A 906 -21.23 1.45 18.05
CA LEU A 906 -22.23 0.36 18.00
C LEU A 906 -23.28 0.54 16.89
N THR A 907 -23.68 -0.57 16.27
CA THR A 907 -24.70 -0.61 15.20
C THR A 907 -25.87 -1.57 15.43
N GLU A 908 -25.85 -2.51 16.38
CA GLU A 908 -26.96 -3.49 16.54
C GLU A 908 -27.41 -3.75 17.97
N GLY A 909 -28.71 -4.08 18.10
CA GLY A 909 -29.50 -3.91 19.32
C GLY A 909 -29.52 -5.10 20.27
N THR A 910 -28.87 -4.95 21.43
CA THR A 910 -29.17 -5.68 22.68
C THR A 910 -28.94 -4.84 23.95
N LEU A 911 -28.98 -3.51 23.85
CA LEU A 911 -28.65 -2.59 24.96
C LEU A 911 -29.86 -2.03 25.72
N LYS A 912 -31.00 -2.75 25.80
CA LYS A 912 -32.14 -2.28 26.62
C LYS A 912 -31.95 -2.50 28.12
N GLN A 913 -31.03 -3.38 28.55
CA GLN A 913 -30.89 -3.78 29.96
C GLN A 913 -29.43 -3.97 30.45
N ASP A 914 -28.43 -4.00 29.56
CA ASP A 914 -27.04 -4.30 29.91
C ASP A 914 -26.07 -3.47 29.06
N LEU A 915 -25.26 -2.60 29.70
CA LEU A 915 -24.23 -1.77 29.03
C LEU A 915 -22.88 -2.48 28.87
N ALA A 916 -22.69 -3.70 29.38
CA ALA A 916 -21.41 -4.41 29.31
C ALA A 916 -20.80 -4.49 27.89
N PRO A 917 -21.57 -4.68 26.79
CA PRO A 917 -21.02 -4.64 25.44
C PRO A 917 -20.47 -3.27 25.04
N LEU A 918 -21.19 -2.19 25.38
CA LEU A 918 -20.75 -0.82 25.11
C LEU A 918 -19.50 -0.47 25.92
N LEU A 919 -19.42 -0.94 27.17
CA LEU A 919 -18.25 -0.76 28.04
C LEU A 919 -17.03 -1.54 27.54
N ALA A 920 -17.24 -2.76 27.00
CA ALA A 920 -16.17 -3.53 26.37
C ALA A 920 -15.64 -2.83 25.10
N LEU A 921 -16.53 -2.30 24.26
CA LEU A 921 -16.18 -1.55 23.05
C LEU A 921 -15.50 -0.21 23.35
N LEU A 922 -15.95 0.52 24.39
CA LEU A 922 -15.27 1.73 24.86
C LEU A 922 -13.84 1.45 25.32
N ALA A 923 -13.58 0.27 25.89
CA ALA A 923 -12.24 -0.15 26.26
C ALA A 923 -11.40 -0.59 25.05
N GLU A 924 -11.99 -1.26 24.06
CA GLU A 924 -11.24 -1.80 22.90
C GLU A 924 -11.01 -0.80 21.76
N GLU A 925 -11.91 0.16 21.54
CA GLU A 925 -11.96 0.93 20.27
C GLU A 925 -11.77 2.46 20.44
N ALA A 926 -11.83 2.99 21.67
CA ALA A 926 -11.87 4.43 21.90
C ALA A 926 -10.50 5.04 22.29
N PRO A 927 -10.10 6.21 21.74
CA PRO A 927 -8.76 6.78 21.87
C PRO A 927 -8.57 7.56 23.18
N PHE A 928 -8.91 6.97 24.32
CA PHE A 928 -8.79 7.64 25.63
C PHE A 928 -7.59 7.11 26.41
N PRO A 929 -6.75 7.96 27.04
CA PRO A 929 -5.54 7.50 27.70
C PRO A 929 -5.84 6.61 28.92
N GLU A 930 -6.91 6.88 29.66
CA GLU A 930 -7.33 6.11 30.83
C GLU A 930 -7.91 4.74 30.44
N LEU A 931 -8.60 4.65 29.31
CA LEU A 931 -9.19 3.40 28.81
C LEU A 931 -8.16 2.54 28.08
N SER A 932 -7.18 3.16 27.40
CA SER A 932 -6.08 2.48 26.72
C SER A 932 -5.18 1.72 27.70
N VAL A 933 -4.89 2.27 28.88
CA VAL A 933 -4.13 1.54 29.91
C VAL A 933 -4.89 0.33 30.45
N GLU A 934 -6.20 0.46 30.69
CA GLU A 934 -7.01 -0.66 31.20
C GLU A 934 -7.21 -1.76 30.12
N ALA A 935 -7.42 -1.36 28.87
CA ALA A 935 -7.45 -2.27 27.73
C ALA A 935 -6.12 -3.01 27.54
N GLY A 936 -5.00 -2.29 27.68
CA GLY A 936 -3.66 -2.88 27.69
C GLY A 936 -3.47 -3.90 28.80
N ARG A 937 -3.92 -3.60 30.03
CA ARG A 937 -3.85 -4.53 31.18
C ARG A 937 -4.70 -5.78 30.97
N ARG A 938 -5.92 -5.61 30.46
CA ARG A 938 -6.81 -6.72 30.13
C ARG A 938 -6.23 -7.59 29.03
N ALA A 939 -5.72 -6.99 27.95
CA ALA A 939 -5.05 -7.71 26.87
C ALA A 939 -3.82 -8.48 27.38
N LEU A 940 -3.03 -7.90 28.30
CA LEU A 940 -1.93 -8.61 28.98
C LEU A 940 -2.42 -9.84 29.75
N ASN A 941 -3.49 -9.70 30.54
CA ASN A 941 -4.04 -10.81 31.34
C ASN A 941 -4.64 -11.92 30.46
N GLU A 942 -5.19 -11.57 29.31
CA GLU A 942 -5.72 -12.49 28.30
C GLU A 942 -4.62 -13.04 27.36
N SER A 943 -3.34 -12.73 27.61
CA SER A 943 -2.21 -13.12 26.77
C SER A 943 -2.25 -12.59 25.32
N ARG A 944 -3.00 -11.52 25.06
CA ARG A 944 -3.07 -10.79 23.78
C ARG A 944 -1.97 -9.71 23.70
N PHE A 945 -0.71 -10.14 23.71
CA PHE A 945 0.43 -9.25 23.90
C PHE A 945 0.60 -8.16 22.82
N ARG A 946 0.31 -8.46 21.54
CA ARG A 946 0.40 -7.45 20.46
C ARG A 946 -0.64 -6.34 20.61
N ALA A 947 -1.87 -6.70 21.00
CA ALA A 947 -2.91 -5.71 21.28
C ALA A 947 -2.55 -4.88 22.52
N ALA A 948 -2.03 -5.52 23.57
CA ALA A 948 -1.54 -4.81 24.75
C ALA A 948 -0.47 -3.76 24.41
N GLN A 949 0.46 -4.09 23.52
CA GLN A 949 1.50 -3.16 23.08
C GLN A 949 0.89 -1.92 22.40
N VAL A 950 -0.07 -2.11 21.48
CA VAL A 950 -0.75 -1.02 20.80
C VAL A 950 -1.51 -0.14 21.80
N TYR A 951 -2.23 -0.74 22.75
CA TYR A 951 -2.98 0.02 23.74
C TYR A 951 -2.09 0.82 24.69
N PHE A 952 -0.98 0.24 25.18
CA PHE A 952 -0.04 1.00 26.00
C PHE A 952 0.70 2.06 25.19
N GLN A 953 0.98 1.83 23.90
CA GLN A 953 1.60 2.83 23.03
C GLN A 953 0.67 4.03 22.85
N ASN A 954 -0.60 3.79 22.54
CA ASN A 954 -1.60 4.84 22.42
C ASN A 954 -1.74 5.66 23.71
N ALA A 955 -1.69 5.01 24.88
CA ALA A 955 -1.71 5.72 26.17
C ALA A 955 -0.49 6.63 26.37
N LEU A 956 0.68 6.19 25.90
CA LEU A 956 1.95 6.91 26.02
C LEU A 956 2.12 8.02 24.99
N ASP A 957 1.58 7.85 23.78
CA ASP A 957 1.55 8.87 22.73
C ASP A 957 0.72 10.08 23.19
N GLN A 958 -0.28 9.83 24.05
CA GLN A 958 -1.17 10.86 24.59
C GLN A 958 -0.64 11.48 25.90
N ASP A 959 -0.15 10.66 26.83
CA ASP A 959 0.46 11.11 28.07
C ASP A 959 1.73 10.31 28.40
N PRO A 960 2.91 10.80 27.97
CA PRO A 960 4.19 10.17 28.26
C PRO A 960 4.56 10.12 29.75
N SER A 961 3.84 10.82 30.63
CA SER A 961 4.11 10.80 32.08
C SER A 961 3.48 9.61 32.82
N ARG A 962 2.70 8.78 32.11
CA ARG A 962 1.97 7.64 32.69
C ARG A 962 2.89 6.47 33.04
N THR A 963 3.27 6.41 34.31
CA THR A 963 4.12 5.33 34.84
C THR A 963 3.49 3.95 34.75
N ASP A 964 2.16 3.88 34.82
CA ASP A 964 1.41 2.63 34.69
C ASP A 964 1.29 2.14 33.24
N ALA A 965 1.32 3.04 32.25
CA ALA A 965 1.42 2.69 30.84
C ALA A 965 2.84 2.21 30.48
N TRP A 966 3.88 2.89 30.99
CA TRP A 966 5.27 2.44 30.84
C TRP A 966 5.53 1.08 31.53
N ASP A 967 5.00 0.85 32.73
CA ASP A 967 5.05 -0.47 33.41
C ASP A 967 4.32 -1.55 32.60
N GLY A 968 3.15 -1.23 32.06
CA GLY A 968 2.40 -2.10 31.16
C GLY A 968 3.16 -2.45 29.88
N MET A 969 3.80 -1.45 29.26
CA MET A 969 4.66 -1.62 28.09
C MET A 969 5.89 -2.49 28.41
N ALA A 970 6.54 -2.25 29.55
CA ALA A 970 7.68 -3.05 30.00
C ALA A 970 7.31 -4.52 30.22
N ARG A 971 6.17 -4.78 30.87
CA ARG A 971 5.62 -6.14 31.06
C ARG A 971 5.25 -6.80 29.73
N THR A 972 4.72 -6.03 28.78
CA THR A 972 4.43 -6.50 27.44
C THR A 972 5.71 -6.90 26.69
N HIS A 973 6.77 -6.11 26.80
CA HIS A 973 8.09 -6.46 26.27
C HIS A 973 8.73 -7.69 26.94
N LEU A 974 8.55 -7.86 28.26
CA LEU A 974 8.97 -9.08 28.95
C LEU A 974 8.21 -10.33 28.44
N SER A 975 6.92 -10.22 28.15
CA SER A 975 6.15 -11.32 27.53
C SER A 975 6.64 -11.65 26.11
N PHE A 976 7.26 -10.70 25.41
CA PHE A 976 7.95 -10.91 24.13
C PHE A 976 9.41 -11.35 24.29
N SER A 977 9.89 -11.65 25.50
CA SER A 977 11.30 -11.94 25.80
C SER A 977 12.29 -10.81 25.44
N ARG A 978 11.81 -9.57 25.27
CA ARG A 978 12.61 -8.39 24.91
C ARG A 978 13.09 -7.65 26.16
N LEU A 979 14.11 -8.19 26.82
CA LEU A 979 14.59 -7.69 28.11
C LEU A 979 15.15 -6.26 28.05
N ALA A 980 15.91 -5.92 26.99
CA ALA A 980 16.49 -4.57 26.83
C ALA A 980 15.42 -3.48 26.73
N LYS A 981 14.39 -3.71 25.90
CA LYS A 981 13.25 -2.78 25.77
C LYS A 981 12.41 -2.69 27.04
N ALA A 982 12.27 -3.79 27.78
CA ALA A 982 11.61 -3.76 29.08
C ALA A 982 12.40 -2.91 30.09
N GLU A 983 13.73 -3.00 30.09
CA GLU A 983 14.59 -2.13 30.90
C GLU A 983 14.42 -0.65 30.53
N GLU A 984 14.41 -0.32 29.23
CA GLU A 984 14.16 1.04 28.72
C GLU A 984 12.79 1.57 29.18
N CYS A 985 11.74 0.75 29.07
CA CYS A 985 10.40 1.14 29.53
C CYS A 985 10.32 1.33 31.05
N TYR A 986 10.98 0.48 31.85
CA TYR A 986 11.06 0.68 33.30
C TYR A 986 11.88 1.92 33.67
N ALA A 987 12.94 2.21 32.92
CA ALA A 987 13.71 3.44 33.09
C ALA A 987 12.88 4.68 32.74
N ALA A 988 12.07 4.61 31.68
CA ALA A 988 11.11 5.66 31.32
C ALA A 988 10.03 5.84 32.40
N ALA A 989 9.50 4.76 32.98
CA ALA A 989 8.55 4.83 34.10
C ALA A 989 9.15 5.56 35.31
N VAL A 990 10.38 5.23 35.67
CA VAL A 990 11.10 5.87 36.80
C VAL A 990 11.51 7.31 36.46
N ALA A 991 11.81 7.63 35.21
CA ALA A 991 12.08 9.00 34.78
C ALA A 991 10.82 9.87 34.84
N ALA A 992 9.65 9.28 34.56
CA ALA A 992 8.35 9.95 34.62
C ALA A 992 7.89 10.18 36.07
N ASP A 993 8.10 9.22 36.98
CA ASP A 993 7.89 9.38 38.42
C ASP A 993 9.07 8.79 39.21
N PRO A 994 10.02 9.65 39.65
CA PRO A 994 11.16 9.24 40.45
C PRO A 994 10.78 8.59 41.79
N ASP A 995 9.59 8.85 42.33
CA ASP A 995 9.10 8.29 43.59
C ASP A 995 8.32 6.97 43.37
N TYR A 996 8.35 6.40 42.15
CA TYR A 996 7.69 5.13 41.85
C TYR A 996 8.52 3.92 42.31
N ALA A 997 8.38 3.54 43.59
CA ALA A 997 9.12 2.45 44.22
C ALA A 997 9.05 1.11 43.45
N LEU A 998 7.89 0.77 42.89
CA LEU A 998 7.71 -0.45 42.10
C LEU A 998 8.47 -0.40 40.76
N GLY A 999 8.56 0.78 40.14
CA GLY A 999 9.34 1.01 38.93
C GLY A 999 10.84 0.77 39.17
N HIS A 1000 11.38 1.33 40.25
CA HIS A 1000 12.78 1.10 40.65
C HIS A 1000 13.07 -0.37 40.96
N LEU A 1001 12.15 -1.05 41.65
CA LEU A 1001 12.25 -2.48 41.92
C LEU A 1001 12.27 -3.30 40.61
N ASN A 1002 11.34 -3.03 39.70
CA ASN A 1002 11.23 -3.76 38.43
C ASN A 1002 12.41 -3.46 37.49
N LEU A 1003 12.91 -2.22 37.47
CA LEU A 1003 14.13 -1.83 36.76
C LEU A 1003 15.35 -2.58 37.29
N GLY A 1004 15.50 -2.67 38.62
CA GLY A 1004 16.56 -3.46 39.25
C GLY A 1004 16.49 -4.94 38.87
N VAL A 1005 15.30 -5.54 38.88
CA VAL A 1005 15.11 -6.94 38.45
C VAL A 1005 15.46 -7.13 36.97
N ALA A 1006 15.04 -6.22 36.09
CA ALA A 1006 15.37 -6.26 34.66
C ALA A 1006 16.89 -6.20 34.44
N ARG A 1007 17.59 -5.31 35.16
CA ARG A 1007 19.06 -5.17 35.12
C ARG A 1007 19.80 -6.39 35.66
N VAL A 1008 19.29 -7.06 36.70
CA VAL A 1008 19.86 -8.34 37.17
C VAL A 1008 19.79 -9.39 36.06
N LYS A 1009 18.64 -9.51 35.38
CA LYS A 1009 18.49 -10.44 34.25
C LYS A 1009 19.40 -10.07 33.07
N GLY A 1010 19.66 -8.78 32.88
CA GLY A 1010 20.59 -8.24 31.87
C GLY A 1010 22.06 -8.28 32.29
N ASN A 1011 22.40 -8.94 33.41
CA ASN A 1011 23.74 -9.03 33.97
C ASN A 1011 24.39 -7.68 34.37
N LYS A 1012 23.58 -6.62 34.54
CA LYS A 1012 24.00 -5.27 34.99
C LYS A 1012 23.85 -5.14 36.52
N ILE A 1013 24.56 -6.00 37.26
CA ILE A 1013 24.33 -6.17 38.72
C ILE A 1013 24.62 -4.89 39.53
N SER A 1014 25.61 -4.09 39.13
CA SER A 1014 25.94 -2.85 39.86
C SER A 1014 24.86 -1.77 39.72
N GLU A 1015 24.28 -1.63 38.53
CA GLU A 1015 23.16 -0.70 38.28
C GLU A 1015 21.85 -1.18 38.90
N ALA A 1016 21.68 -2.50 39.04
CA ALA A 1016 20.56 -3.09 39.74
C ALA A 1016 20.58 -2.77 41.25
N LEU A 1017 21.75 -2.80 41.88
CA LEU A 1017 21.89 -2.42 43.30
C LEU A 1017 21.41 -1.00 43.54
N MET A 1018 21.81 -0.05 42.68
CA MET A 1018 21.35 1.34 42.78
C MET A 1018 19.83 1.45 42.67
N ALA A 1019 19.21 0.72 41.74
CA ALA A 1019 17.76 0.73 41.58
C ALA A 1019 17.03 0.11 42.79
N PHE A 1020 17.56 -0.97 43.38
CA PHE A 1020 16.99 -1.53 44.61
C PHE A 1020 17.14 -0.60 45.82
N GLU A 1021 18.25 0.13 45.93
CA GLU A 1021 18.43 1.14 46.98
C GLU A 1021 17.45 2.30 46.82
N GLN A 1022 17.25 2.80 45.61
CA GLN A 1022 16.25 3.84 45.35
C GLN A 1022 14.83 3.35 45.69
N ALA A 1023 14.49 2.09 45.34
CA ALA A 1023 13.21 1.50 45.74
C ALA A 1023 13.02 1.46 47.27
N LEU A 1024 14.11 1.21 48.02
CA LEU A 1024 14.11 1.14 49.49
C LEU A 1024 14.22 2.51 50.18
N GLU A 1025 14.76 3.53 49.51
CA GLU A 1025 14.68 4.91 49.97
C GLU A 1025 13.23 5.40 49.96
N ILE A 1026 12.46 4.99 48.94
CA ILE A 1026 11.05 5.35 48.78
C ILE A 1026 10.15 4.48 49.68
N ASP A 1027 10.33 3.16 49.65
CA ASP A 1027 9.61 2.20 50.51
C ASP A 1027 10.58 1.30 51.28
N PRO A 1028 11.02 1.73 52.48
CA PRO A 1028 11.94 0.96 53.31
C PRO A 1028 11.40 -0.41 53.74
N THR A 1029 10.08 -0.62 53.66
CA THR A 1029 9.41 -1.85 54.09
C THR A 1029 9.28 -2.89 52.97
N ASN A 1030 9.75 -2.57 51.75
CA ASN A 1030 9.63 -3.45 50.59
C ASN A 1030 10.53 -4.69 50.72
N ILE A 1031 9.94 -5.80 51.18
CA ILE A 1031 10.64 -7.06 51.43
C ILE A 1031 11.30 -7.58 50.14
N ARG A 1032 10.64 -7.47 48.99
CA ARG A 1032 11.18 -7.95 47.71
C ARG A 1032 12.42 -7.17 47.29
N ALA A 1033 12.43 -5.85 47.49
CA ALA A 1033 13.60 -5.02 47.23
C ALA A 1033 14.79 -5.41 48.13
N HIS A 1034 14.56 -5.65 49.43
CA HIS A 1034 15.59 -6.16 50.34
C HIS A 1034 16.14 -7.55 49.92
N LEU A 1035 15.27 -8.48 49.52
CA LEU A 1035 15.68 -9.82 49.07
C LEU A 1035 16.50 -9.78 47.77
N PHE A 1036 16.09 -8.95 46.80
CA PHE A 1036 16.85 -8.78 45.56
C PHE A 1036 18.17 -8.04 45.78
N LEU A 1037 18.19 -7.01 46.65
CA LEU A 1037 19.42 -6.32 47.07
C LEU A 1037 20.40 -7.30 47.73
N ALA A 1038 19.90 -8.19 48.60
CA ALA A 1038 20.72 -9.20 49.24
C ALA A 1038 21.34 -10.18 48.25
N THR A 1039 20.53 -10.68 47.33
CA THR A 1039 20.97 -11.64 46.30
C THR A 1039 22.00 -11.01 45.35
N ALA A 1040 21.75 -9.78 44.90
CA ALA A 1040 22.65 -9.04 44.02
C ALA A 1040 23.96 -8.63 44.74
N SER A 1041 23.91 -8.32 46.04
CA SER A 1041 25.11 -8.01 46.83
C SER A 1041 25.97 -9.26 47.04
N ALA A 1042 25.32 -10.41 47.33
CA ALA A 1042 26.01 -11.68 47.49
C ALA A 1042 26.69 -12.16 46.20
N SER A 1043 26.07 -11.94 45.02
CA SER A 1043 26.68 -12.31 43.74
C SER A 1043 27.93 -11.48 43.40
N LEU A 1044 28.03 -10.25 43.91
CA LEU A 1044 29.23 -9.41 43.83
C LEU A 1044 30.25 -9.68 44.96
N GLY A 1045 29.95 -10.60 45.88
CA GLY A 1045 30.82 -10.95 47.00
C GLY A 1045 30.72 -10.01 48.21
N ASP A 1046 29.78 -9.06 48.22
CA ASP A 1046 29.52 -8.16 49.36
C ASP A 1046 28.57 -8.84 50.37
N LEU A 1047 29.12 -9.83 51.07
CA LEU A 1047 28.40 -10.61 52.07
C LEU A 1047 27.89 -9.77 53.26
N PRO A 1048 28.63 -8.76 53.78
CA PRO A 1048 28.11 -7.89 54.84
C PRO A 1048 26.85 -7.12 54.43
N ARG A 1049 26.84 -6.55 53.22
CA ARG A 1049 25.66 -5.84 52.70
C ARG A 1049 24.49 -6.79 52.44
N ALA A 1050 24.77 -7.98 51.92
CA ALA A 1050 23.75 -9.01 51.73
C ALA A 1050 23.09 -9.42 53.06
N GLN A 1051 23.89 -9.59 54.11
CA GLN A 1051 23.39 -9.93 55.44
C GLN A 1051 22.51 -8.82 56.02
N LEU A 1052 22.93 -7.55 55.94
CA LEU A 1052 22.15 -6.42 56.42
C LEU A 1052 20.78 -6.32 55.73
N ALA A 1053 20.74 -6.50 54.41
CA ALA A 1053 19.49 -6.48 53.64
C ALA A 1053 18.55 -7.64 54.04
N LEU A 1054 19.08 -8.83 54.32
CA LEU A 1054 18.28 -9.98 54.77
C LEU A 1054 17.77 -9.82 56.20
N GLU A 1055 18.56 -9.21 57.08
CA GLU A 1055 18.13 -8.87 58.43
C GLU A 1055 16.99 -7.85 58.40
N ALA A 1056 17.09 -6.81 57.56
CA ALA A 1056 16.02 -5.85 57.33
C ALA A 1056 14.75 -6.53 56.73
N ALA A 1057 14.92 -7.40 55.73
CA ALA A 1057 13.80 -8.19 55.19
C ALA A 1057 13.11 -9.03 56.28
N ALA A 1058 13.89 -9.68 57.15
CA ALA A 1058 13.40 -10.54 58.23
C ALA A 1058 12.75 -9.77 59.38
N GLU A 1059 13.12 -8.51 59.59
CA GLU A 1059 12.48 -7.59 60.54
C GLU A 1059 11.09 -7.15 60.04
N HIS A 1060 10.95 -6.90 58.74
CA HIS A 1060 9.69 -6.49 58.13
C HIS A 1060 8.74 -7.67 57.86
N ASP A 1061 9.27 -8.84 57.48
CA ASP A 1061 8.53 -10.10 57.36
C ASP A 1061 9.33 -11.28 57.94
N PRO A 1062 8.92 -11.81 59.11
CA PRO A 1062 9.60 -12.94 59.74
C PRO A 1062 9.18 -14.31 59.16
N SER A 1063 8.76 -14.37 57.89
CA SER A 1063 8.50 -15.60 57.14
C SER A 1063 9.77 -16.43 56.92
N ALA A 1064 9.62 -17.64 56.37
CA ALA A 1064 10.77 -18.53 56.17
C ALA A 1064 11.72 -18.04 55.06
N GLU A 1065 11.24 -17.23 54.11
CA GLU A 1065 11.95 -16.86 52.87
C GLU A 1065 13.25 -16.07 53.10
N PRO A 1066 13.30 -14.99 53.92
CA PRO A 1066 14.56 -14.31 54.23
C PRO A 1066 15.59 -15.24 54.87
N TYR A 1067 15.16 -16.12 55.79
CA TYR A 1067 16.04 -17.05 56.48
C TYR A 1067 16.54 -18.20 55.58
N LEU A 1068 15.75 -18.61 54.59
CA LEU A 1068 16.16 -19.55 53.55
C LEU A 1068 17.30 -18.96 52.72
N LEU A 1069 17.15 -17.71 52.27
CA LEU A 1069 18.17 -17.02 51.50
C LEU A 1069 19.44 -16.74 52.34
N MET A 1070 19.30 -16.37 53.61
CA MET A 1070 20.43 -16.30 54.56
C MET A 1070 21.17 -17.64 54.68
N THR A 1071 20.45 -18.76 54.76
CA THR A 1071 21.03 -20.10 54.84
C THR A 1071 21.82 -20.41 53.56
N GLN A 1072 21.27 -20.09 52.39
CA GLN A 1072 21.91 -20.36 51.10
C GLN A 1072 23.17 -19.51 50.88
N ILE A 1073 23.14 -18.22 51.25
CA ILE A 1073 24.30 -17.32 51.14
C ILE A 1073 25.41 -17.75 52.11
N ALA A 1074 25.06 -18.11 53.36
CA ALA A 1074 26.04 -18.62 54.32
C ALA A 1074 26.68 -19.95 53.87
N LEU A 1075 25.89 -20.84 53.25
CA LEU A 1075 26.40 -22.06 52.61
C LEU A 1075 27.38 -21.76 51.47
N ALA A 1076 27.08 -20.78 50.63
CA ALA A 1076 27.96 -20.34 49.54
C ALA A 1076 29.27 -19.72 50.07
N ALA A 1077 29.18 -18.97 51.18
CA ALA A 1077 30.32 -18.43 51.90
C ALA A 1077 31.11 -19.46 52.74
N LYS A 1078 30.62 -20.71 52.79
CA LYS A 1078 31.15 -21.81 53.64
C LYS A 1078 31.15 -21.50 55.14
N ASP A 1079 30.28 -20.60 55.59
CA ASP A 1079 30.06 -20.31 57.01
C ASP A 1079 29.00 -21.27 57.57
N GLN A 1080 29.48 -22.39 58.11
CA GLN A 1080 28.63 -23.43 58.68
C GLN A 1080 27.82 -22.92 59.88
N SER A 1081 28.37 -22.01 60.69
CA SER A 1081 27.71 -21.52 61.91
C SER A 1081 26.54 -20.61 61.55
N ALA A 1082 26.76 -19.66 60.63
CA ALA A 1082 25.71 -18.78 60.15
C ALA A 1082 24.62 -19.55 59.40
N ALA A 1083 25.00 -20.52 58.56
CA ALA A 1083 24.05 -21.36 57.83
C ALA A 1083 23.17 -22.19 58.79
N GLN A 1084 23.75 -22.76 59.85
CA GLN A 1084 22.98 -23.52 60.84
C GLN A 1084 22.02 -22.61 61.62
N ALA A 1085 22.48 -21.43 62.04
CA ALA A 1085 21.65 -20.47 62.78
C ALA A 1085 20.45 -19.97 61.95
N ALA A 1086 20.64 -19.69 60.67
CA ALA A 1086 19.56 -19.30 59.76
C ALA A 1086 18.59 -20.46 59.49
N LEU A 1087 19.09 -21.69 59.29
CA LEU A 1087 18.25 -22.87 59.04
C LEU A 1087 17.34 -23.22 60.22
N GLU A 1088 17.80 -23.03 61.47
CA GLU A 1088 16.94 -23.22 62.65
C GLU A 1088 15.78 -22.21 62.69
N LYS A 1089 16.00 -20.98 62.19
CA LYS A 1089 14.91 -20.01 62.04
C LYS A 1089 13.93 -20.45 60.94
N VAL A 1090 14.40 -20.99 59.82
CA VAL A 1090 13.53 -21.59 58.78
C VAL A 1090 12.67 -22.71 59.37
N LYS A 1091 13.26 -23.66 60.10
CA LYS A 1091 12.53 -24.78 60.73
C LYS A 1091 11.48 -24.31 61.73
N LEU A 1092 11.75 -23.24 62.46
CA LEU A 1092 10.81 -22.68 63.41
C LEU A 1092 9.57 -22.10 62.73
N ARG A 1093 9.71 -21.58 61.50
CA ARG A 1093 8.62 -20.92 60.76
C ARG A 1093 7.90 -21.86 59.82
N GLU A 1094 8.64 -22.69 59.10
CA GLU A 1094 8.10 -23.69 58.18
C GLU A 1094 8.77 -25.05 58.39
N PRO A 1095 8.32 -25.84 59.39
CA PRO A 1095 8.91 -27.13 59.74
C PRO A 1095 8.82 -28.19 58.63
N GLN A 1096 7.95 -27.98 57.63
CA GLN A 1096 7.72 -28.90 56.51
C GLN A 1096 8.24 -28.34 55.18
N HIS A 1097 9.08 -27.30 55.19
CA HIS A 1097 9.60 -26.73 53.95
C HIS A 1097 10.43 -27.79 53.17
N PRO A 1098 10.17 -27.97 51.86
CA PRO A 1098 10.72 -29.08 51.07
C PRO A 1098 12.26 -29.12 51.06
N ASP A 1099 12.91 -27.96 51.14
CA ASP A 1099 14.36 -27.86 51.03
C ASP A 1099 15.12 -28.13 52.35
N LEU A 1100 14.43 -28.30 53.48
CA LEU A 1100 15.08 -28.44 54.79
C LEU A 1100 16.08 -29.61 54.83
N GLN A 1101 15.69 -30.79 54.35
CA GLN A 1101 16.58 -31.97 54.35
C GLN A 1101 17.81 -31.76 53.46
N ALA A 1102 17.64 -31.12 52.30
CA ALA A 1102 18.74 -30.84 51.37
C ALA A 1102 19.72 -29.82 51.97
N LEU A 1103 19.21 -28.75 52.59
CA LEU A 1103 20.03 -27.73 53.25
C LEU A 1103 20.79 -28.31 54.45
N GLU A 1104 20.16 -29.14 55.28
CA GLU A 1104 20.84 -29.83 56.39
C GLU A 1104 22.02 -30.70 55.92
N GLN A 1105 21.83 -31.44 54.83
CA GLN A 1105 22.90 -32.27 54.26
C GLN A 1105 24.06 -31.41 53.75
N ARG A 1106 23.77 -30.28 53.08
CA ARG A 1106 24.78 -29.33 52.60
C ARG A 1106 25.55 -28.67 53.75
N ILE A 1107 24.88 -28.31 54.85
CA ILE A 1107 25.55 -27.74 56.04
C ILE A 1107 26.44 -28.80 56.70
N ARG A 1108 25.99 -30.06 56.84
CA ARG A 1108 26.81 -31.15 57.38
C ARG A 1108 28.06 -31.43 56.53
N ALA A 1109 27.97 -31.25 55.22
CA ALA A 1109 29.10 -31.42 54.31
C ALA A 1109 30.18 -30.33 54.44
N LEU A 1110 29.89 -29.20 55.08
CA LEU A 1110 30.87 -28.14 55.39
C LEU A 1110 31.69 -28.43 56.66
N ALA A 1111 31.28 -29.40 57.48
CA ALA A 1111 32.03 -29.77 58.68
C ALA A 1111 33.43 -30.29 58.28
N PRO A 1112 34.53 -29.78 58.86
CA PRO A 1112 35.84 -30.36 58.62
C PRO A 1112 35.83 -31.82 59.10
N LYS A 1113 36.26 -32.73 58.21
CA LYS A 1113 36.39 -34.16 58.53
C LYS A 1113 37.38 -34.42 59.66
#